data_AF-A0A1J5QFB2-F1
#
_entry.id   AF-A0A1J5QFB2-F1
#
_cell.length_a   1.000
_cell.length_b   1.000
_cell.length_c   1.000
_cell.angle_alpha   90.00
_cell.angle_beta   90.00
_cell.angle_gamma   90.00
#
_symmetry.space_group_name_H-M   'P 1'
#
loop_
_entity.id
_entity.type
_entity.pdbx_description
1 polymer ?
#
loop_
_entity_poly.entity_id
_entity_poly.type
_entity_poly.pdbx_seq_one_letter_code
_entity_poly.pdbx_strand_id
1 'polypeptide(L)'
;MSAHPVAPRSLWPRLLWPLAALSILAVAAWWWSRPPAVPGYRIERRDLVQDVVATGYVITPSRVQVASEITGTVVKRLVDRGDHVEPGQALVELRSDQTSALLDQARAALRQLREQGRPQAAAALAQAKTQLEQAERDFKRSQAVFDAGGGSAQQLEQAQTGLRNARQQRDSAQAAYTAVAPGGSQERALEAALTAASAVNARSVVRAGVGGVVLARNVEVGDTVTPGESLYTLAMDGPTEISLPVNEQSIGNLQIGQQARCVADAYPGRNFGAQVSFLAPQVDRTSGTLEVRLRVPNPPVWLRQDMTVSADIVTAQRSKTLVVPNDALRQIDGDQGTVLVLRDGRAQSLLILIGIAVGSAVIVFITALVTALQGNIVNRTLGSQPQIVVKAPDLEPLRSPPAPDTVYLSRIDPRPQRLRGIDNAEAVLHAVRAMPDVSAATPVVSGPAFAQRGNAVRAVAVIGIEPGSYVRIIPLNTDIVAGQFAVGAEKILIGSRLASDLGLSIGDTLRLTGPSGQAQAFRVAGIFTIGVRDVDERQVYLGLQQAQTLLGLPGAITEVDLSVHELFSAEAVAERIASTFGVKAESWMTTNSQLLNALRSQSLSTNIIRLSVALSVALGIASVLAVSVVQRTREIGILRAMGATRWRMMTVFLIQGGVLGLIGSSVGALVGVGFVQIFNVYGPRLFPIGVSNWLVPQAMLVATLAGVLTCR
;
A
#
# COMPACT_ATOMS: atom_id res chain seq x y z
N MET A 1 58.71 27.59 30.14
CA MET A 1 58.83 26.41 29.25
C MET A 1 57.45 26.03 28.75
N SER A 2 57.33 25.94 27.43
CA SER A 2 56.11 25.70 26.66
C SER A 2 55.47 24.34 26.95
N ALA A 3 54.18 24.32 27.30
CA ALA A 3 53.36 23.12 27.26
C ALA A 3 52.00 23.47 26.64
N HIS A 4 51.68 22.80 25.54
CA HIS A 4 50.48 22.98 24.72
C HIS A 4 49.17 22.78 25.51
N PRO A 5 48.09 23.53 25.20
CA PRO A 5 46.78 23.22 25.73
C PRO A 5 46.15 22.04 24.96
N VAL A 6 45.91 20.93 25.66
CA VAL A 6 45.08 19.82 25.15
C VAL A 6 43.62 20.24 25.28
N ALA A 7 42.98 20.53 24.16
CA ALA A 7 41.54 20.79 24.10
C ALA A 7 40.75 19.50 24.43
N PRO A 8 39.73 19.55 25.30
CA PRO A 8 38.84 18.41 25.53
C PRO A 8 38.00 18.19 24.28
N ARG A 9 38.25 17.08 23.58
CA ARG A 9 37.43 16.61 22.45
C ARG A 9 36.00 16.36 22.95
N SER A 10 35.08 17.24 22.58
CA SER A 10 33.66 17.09 22.87
C SER A 10 33.10 15.87 22.13
N LEU A 11 32.70 14.85 22.91
CA LEU A 11 32.04 13.64 22.40
C LEU A 11 30.55 13.85 22.08
N TRP A 12 30.02 15.06 22.33
CA TRP A 12 28.62 15.42 22.12
C TRP A 12 28.11 15.35 20.66
N PRO A 13 28.89 15.64 19.60
CA PRO A 13 28.41 15.44 18.23
C PRO A 13 28.32 13.96 17.83
N ARG A 14 29.05 13.07 18.53
CA ARG A 14 29.12 11.63 18.23
C ARG A 14 28.03 10.80 18.91
N LEU A 15 27.30 11.36 19.87
CA LEU A 15 26.16 10.71 20.56
C LEU A 15 24.80 11.18 20.05
N LEU A 16 24.73 12.40 19.48
CA LEU A 16 23.54 12.89 18.78
C LEU A 16 23.30 12.15 17.45
N TRP A 17 24.36 11.77 16.74
CA TRP A 17 24.26 10.98 15.51
C TRP A 17 23.67 9.57 15.69
N PRO A 18 24.05 8.76 16.70
CA PRO A 18 23.39 7.47 16.94
C PRO A 18 21.97 7.63 17.48
N LEU A 19 21.62 8.67 18.24
CA LEU A 19 20.23 8.91 18.69
C LEU A 19 19.34 9.41 17.55
N ALA A 20 19.85 10.28 16.69
CA ALA A 20 19.18 10.70 15.46
C ALA A 20 19.12 9.54 14.45
N ALA A 21 20.16 8.72 14.35
CA ALA A 21 20.15 7.50 13.54
C ALA A 21 19.23 6.44 14.14
N LEU A 22 19.04 6.35 15.46
CA LEU A 22 18.10 5.43 16.11
C LEU A 22 16.67 5.92 15.98
N SER A 23 16.41 7.23 16.02
CA SER A 23 15.09 7.80 15.75
C SER A 23 14.76 7.76 14.26
N ILE A 24 15.73 7.97 13.37
CA ILE A 24 15.60 7.75 11.93
C ILE A 24 15.48 6.26 11.62
N LEU A 25 16.17 5.36 12.33
CA LEU A 25 16.00 3.90 12.22
C LEU A 25 14.69 3.43 12.83
N ALA A 26 14.14 4.09 13.86
CA ALA A 26 12.84 3.78 14.44
C ALA A 26 11.70 4.32 13.59
N VAL A 27 11.87 5.50 12.98
CA VAL A 27 10.95 6.06 11.98
C VAL A 27 11.05 5.26 10.68
N ALA A 28 12.25 4.89 10.24
CA ALA A 28 12.46 4.01 9.08
C ALA A 28 11.96 2.60 9.38
N ALA A 29 12.18 2.04 10.57
CA ALA A 29 11.61 0.76 10.98
C ALA A 29 10.10 0.85 11.12
N TRP A 30 9.53 1.96 11.59
CA TRP A 30 8.07 2.19 11.61
C TRP A 30 7.49 2.36 10.21
N TRP A 31 8.23 3.00 9.30
CA TRP A 31 7.86 3.16 7.89
C TRP A 31 8.00 1.82 7.13
N TRP A 32 9.00 1.01 7.47
CA TRP A 32 9.24 -0.35 6.97
C TRP A 32 8.30 -1.38 7.62
N SER A 33 7.84 -1.13 8.85
CA SER A 33 6.89 -1.96 9.58
C SER A 33 5.45 -1.51 9.42
N ARG A 34 5.16 -0.47 8.63
CA ARG A 34 3.80 -0.29 8.13
C ARG A 34 3.52 -1.52 7.28
N PRO A 35 2.62 -2.43 7.68
CA PRO A 35 2.25 -3.51 6.80
C PRO A 35 1.82 -2.83 5.49
N PRO A 36 2.37 -3.21 4.33
CA PRO A 36 1.94 -2.64 3.07
C PRO A 36 0.42 -2.76 3.06
N ALA A 37 -0.27 -1.67 2.73
CA ALA A 37 -1.72 -1.71 2.55
C ALA A 37 -1.95 -2.64 1.35
N VAL A 38 -2.09 -3.93 1.63
CA VAL A 38 -2.37 -4.92 0.61
C VAL A 38 -3.87 -4.86 0.41
N PRO A 39 -4.36 -4.50 -0.80
CA PRO A 39 -5.78 -4.61 -1.09
C PRO A 39 -6.22 -6.04 -0.78
N GLY A 40 -7.13 -6.18 0.19
CA GLY A 40 -7.68 -7.46 0.61
C GLY A 40 -9.05 -7.66 -0.02
N TYR A 41 -9.31 -8.87 -0.51
CA TYR A 41 -10.60 -9.21 -1.10
C TYR A 41 -11.47 -9.99 -0.12
N ARG A 42 -12.71 -9.56 0.05
CA ARG A 42 -13.72 -10.36 0.75
C ARG A 42 -14.28 -11.39 -0.23
N ILE A 43 -13.98 -12.66 -0.01
CA ILE A 43 -14.41 -13.74 -0.89
C ILE A 43 -15.90 -14.04 -0.64
N GLU A 44 -16.72 -13.91 -1.68
CA GLU A 44 -18.13 -14.26 -1.68
C GLU A 44 -18.39 -15.42 -2.64
N ARG A 45 -19.47 -16.18 -2.38
CA ARG A 45 -19.93 -17.21 -3.33
C ARG A 45 -20.61 -16.53 -4.50
N ARG A 46 -20.07 -16.70 -5.71
CA ARG A 46 -20.62 -16.14 -6.95
C ARG A 46 -20.58 -17.21 -8.04
N ASP A 47 -21.34 -16.98 -9.11
CA ASP A 47 -21.29 -17.83 -10.28
C ASP A 47 -20.02 -17.47 -11.08
N LEU A 48 -19.19 -18.48 -11.39
CA LEU A 48 -17.97 -18.32 -12.16
C LEU A 48 -18.23 -18.86 -13.56
N VAL A 49 -18.11 -17.98 -14.56
CA VAL A 49 -18.25 -18.29 -15.98
C VAL A 49 -16.89 -18.12 -16.62
N GLN A 50 -16.45 -19.13 -17.38
CA GLN A 50 -15.21 -19.11 -18.14
C GLN A 50 -15.54 -18.95 -19.62
N ASP A 51 -15.09 -17.84 -20.20
CA ASP A 51 -15.33 -17.50 -21.59
C ASP A 51 -14.02 -17.57 -22.38
N VAL A 52 -14.11 -18.05 -23.61
CA VAL A 52 -13.04 -17.91 -24.61
C VAL A 52 -13.42 -16.77 -25.53
N VAL A 53 -12.61 -15.72 -25.52
CA VAL A 53 -12.80 -14.54 -26.35
C VAL A 53 -12.01 -14.72 -27.64
N ALA A 54 -12.69 -14.59 -28.77
CA ALA A 54 -12.05 -14.55 -30.08
C ALA A 54 -12.68 -13.45 -30.94
N THR A 55 -11.88 -12.84 -31.79
CA THR A 55 -12.34 -11.85 -32.76
C THR A 55 -12.32 -12.47 -34.14
N GLY A 56 -13.44 -12.36 -34.84
CA GLY A 56 -13.68 -12.99 -36.12
C GLY A 56 -14.48 -12.08 -37.03
N TYR A 57 -14.96 -12.64 -38.14
CA TYR A 57 -15.69 -11.90 -39.15
C TYR A 57 -17.00 -12.58 -39.51
N VAL A 58 -18.02 -11.77 -39.79
CA VAL A 58 -19.30 -12.26 -40.29
C VAL A 58 -19.10 -12.78 -41.70
N ILE A 59 -19.37 -14.07 -41.89
CA ILE A 59 -19.33 -14.72 -43.20
C ILE A 59 -20.73 -15.14 -43.62
N THR A 60 -20.96 -15.11 -44.93
CA THR A 60 -22.09 -15.80 -45.54
C THR A 60 -21.50 -17.00 -46.28
N PRO A 61 -21.79 -18.23 -45.84
CA PRO A 61 -21.06 -19.42 -46.29
C PRO A 61 -21.26 -19.75 -47.78
N SER A 62 -22.21 -19.10 -48.45
CA SER A 62 -22.56 -19.37 -49.85
C SER A 62 -22.26 -18.15 -50.73
N ARG A 63 -21.02 -18.04 -51.22
CA ARG A 63 -20.59 -17.04 -52.21
C ARG A 63 -20.44 -17.70 -53.59
N VAL A 64 -20.92 -17.04 -54.63
CA VAL A 64 -20.77 -17.49 -56.02
C VAL A 64 -20.08 -16.39 -56.82
N GLN A 65 -18.99 -16.74 -57.50
CA GLN A 65 -18.28 -15.84 -58.41
C GLN A 65 -18.83 -16.03 -59.82
N VAL A 66 -19.25 -14.93 -60.44
CA VAL A 66 -19.72 -14.91 -61.83
C VAL A 66 -18.58 -14.41 -62.69
N ALA A 67 -18.03 -15.29 -63.52
CA ALA A 67 -16.89 -15.03 -64.38
C ALA A 67 -17.29 -14.84 -65.85
N SER A 68 -16.42 -14.20 -66.63
CA SER A 68 -16.60 -14.12 -68.07
C SER A 68 -16.29 -15.47 -68.74
N GLU A 69 -17.11 -15.93 -69.68
CA GLU A 69 -16.82 -17.11 -70.50
C GLU A 69 -16.11 -16.77 -71.82
N ILE A 70 -16.06 -15.47 -72.19
CA ILE A 70 -15.48 -14.99 -73.45
C ILE A 70 -14.54 -13.80 -73.20
N THR A 71 -13.64 -13.55 -74.15
CA THR A 71 -12.81 -12.34 -74.15
C THR A 71 -13.59 -11.17 -74.72
N GLY A 72 -13.61 -10.01 -74.08
CA GLY A 72 -14.33 -8.85 -74.64
C GLY A 72 -14.15 -7.56 -73.84
N THR A 73 -14.58 -6.45 -74.43
CA THR A 73 -14.63 -5.14 -73.77
C THR A 73 -16.00 -4.89 -73.14
N VAL A 74 -16.04 -4.36 -71.92
CA VAL A 74 -17.30 -4.08 -71.22
C VAL A 74 -17.95 -2.82 -71.79
N VAL A 75 -19.15 -2.95 -72.35
CA VAL A 75 -19.87 -1.83 -72.98
C VAL A 75 -20.90 -1.22 -72.05
N LYS A 76 -21.64 -2.06 -71.33
CA LYS A 76 -22.75 -1.60 -70.51
C LYS A 76 -22.84 -2.39 -69.22
N ARG A 77 -22.92 -1.65 -68.11
CA ARG A 77 -23.16 -2.16 -66.77
C ARG A 77 -24.65 -2.05 -66.44
N LEU A 78 -25.26 -3.13 -65.93
CA LEU A 78 -26.70 -3.18 -65.60
C LEU A 78 -26.98 -3.27 -64.11
N VAL A 79 -26.02 -3.73 -63.30
CA VAL A 79 -26.17 -3.93 -61.85
C VAL A 79 -24.96 -3.36 -61.11
N ASP A 80 -25.21 -2.70 -59.98
CA ASP A 80 -24.17 -2.14 -59.11
C ASP A 80 -23.98 -2.94 -57.81
N ARG A 81 -22.93 -2.60 -57.05
CA ARG A 81 -22.66 -3.21 -55.75
C ARG A 81 -23.80 -2.88 -54.79
N GLY A 82 -24.30 -3.90 -54.08
CA GLY A 82 -25.40 -3.78 -53.11
C GLY A 82 -26.80 -4.06 -53.67
N ASP A 83 -26.95 -4.16 -54.99
CA ASP A 83 -28.22 -4.53 -55.61
C ASP A 83 -28.52 -6.02 -55.36
N HIS A 84 -29.81 -6.33 -55.17
CA HIS A 84 -30.29 -7.70 -55.13
C HIS A 84 -30.61 -8.15 -56.55
N VAL A 85 -30.11 -9.34 -56.93
CA VAL A 85 -30.31 -9.92 -58.26
C VAL A 85 -31.09 -11.21 -58.18
N GLU A 86 -31.98 -11.39 -59.16
CA GLU A 86 -32.71 -12.64 -59.35
C GLU A 86 -31.90 -13.62 -60.22
N PRO A 87 -32.12 -14.94 -60.09
CA PRO A 87 -31.53 -15.92 -60.99
C PRO A 87 -31.84 -15.60 -62.47
N GLY A 88 -30.82 -15.54 -63.33
CA GLY A 88 -30.93 -15.27 -64.76
C GLY A 88 -30.89 -13.79 -65.18
N GLN A 89 -30.89 -12.86 -64.22
CA GLN A 89 -30.81 -11.42 -64.47
C GLN A 89 -29.48 -11.04 -65.14
N ALA A 90 -29.54 -10.16 -66.14
CA ALA A 90 -28.34 -9.69 -66.85
C ALA A 90 -27.55 -8.71 -65.97
N LEU A 91 -26.24 -8.95 -65.81
CA LEU A 91 -25.34 -8.17 -64.97
C LEU A 91 -24.53 -7.16 -65.78
N VAL A 92 -23.93 -7.63 -66.89
CA VAL A 92 -23.04 -6.84 -67.73
C VAL A 92 -23.10 -7.32 -69.19
N GLU A 93 -22.94 -6.38 -70.11
CA GLU A 93 -22.87 -6.62 -71.55
C GLU A 93 -21.45 -6.36 -72.04
N LEU A 94 -20.87 -7.39 -72.65
CA LEU A 94 -19.55 -7.40 -73.26
C LEU A 94 -19.67 -7.24 -74.78
N ARG A 95 -18.71 -6.56 -75.40
CA ARG A 95 -18.53 -6.55 -76.85
C ARG A 95 -17.21 -7.22 -77.17
N SER A 96 -17.31 -8.30 -77.93
CA SER A 96 -16.17 -8.98 -78.52
C SER A 96 -16.26 -8.85 -80.04
N ASP A 97 -15.25 -8.23 -80.64
CA ASP A 97 -15.14 -8.16 -82.10
C ASP A 97 -14.91 -9.56 -82.71
N GLN A 98 -14.31 -10.49 -81.97
CA GLN A 98 -14.09 -11.87 -82.44
C GLN A 98 -15.40 -12.69 -82.53
N THR A 99 -16.22 -12.72 -81.47
CA THR A 99 -17.50 -13.45 -81.48
C THR A 99 -18.51 -12.85 -82.46
N SER A 100 -18.54 -11.52 -82.60
CA SER A 100 -19.40 -10.85 -83.59
C SER A 100 -18.93 -11.14 -85.01
N ALA A 101 -17.62 -11.08 -85.29
CA ALA A 101 -17.06 -11.46 -86.58
C ALA A 101 -17.32 -12.93 -86.93
N LEU A 102 -17.23 -13.86 -85.95
CA LEU A 102 -17.54 -15.27 -86.14
C LEU A 102 -19.02 -15.49 -86.49
N LEU A 103 -19.92 -14.78 -85.81
CA LEU A 103 -21.35 -14.80 -86.11
C LEU A 103 -21.63 -14.26 -87.52
N ASP A 104 -20.99 -13.15 -87.90
CA ASP A 104 -21.14 -12.54 -89.22
C ASP A 104 -20.53 -13.42 -90.33
N GLN A 105 -19.42 -14.10 -90.06
CA GLN A 105 -18.83 -15.10 -90.96
C GLN A 105 -19.77 -16.29 -91.17
N ALA A 106 -20.35 -16.85 -90.10
CA ALA A 106 -21.32 -17.94 -90.20
C ALA A 106 -22.59 -17.52 -90.97
N ARG A 107 -23.09 -16.30 -90.72
CA ARG A 107 -24.21 -15.71 -91.48
C ARG A 107 -23.86 -15.49 -92.95
N ALA A 108 -22.65 -15.00 -93.25
CA ALA A 108 -22.19 -14.78 -94.61
C ALA A 108 -22.05 -16.11 -95.38
N ALA A 109 -21.50 -17.15 -94.76
CA ALA A 109 -21.37 -18.47 -95.35
C ALA A 109 -22.74 -19.07 -95.72
N LEU A 110 -23.74 -18.95 -94.84
CA LEU A 110 -25.10 -19.38 -95.12
C LEU A 110 -25.75 -18.57 -96.25
N ARG A 111 -25.53 -17.23 -96.27
CA ARG A 111 -25.99 -16.37 -97.37
C ARG A 111 -25.34 -16.76 -98.71
N GLN A 112 -24.04 -17.00 -98.75
CA GLN A 112 -23.33 -17.42 -99.96
C GLN A 112 -23.85 -18.77 -100.50
N LEU A 113 -24.13 -19.73 -99.61
CA LEU A 113 -24.76 -20.98 -100.01
C LEU A 113 -26.16 -20.74 -100.63
N ARG A 114 -26.96 -19.87 -100.02
CA ARG A 114 -28.34 -19.56 -100.48
C ARG A 114 -28.37 -18.75 -101.78
N GLU A 115 -27.49 -17.77 -101.92
CA GLU A 115 -27.49 -16.80 -103.03
C GLU A 115 -26.62 -17.22 -104.22
N GLN A 116 -25.54 -17.98 -104.00
CA GLN A 116 -24.64 -18.42 -105.07
C GLN A 116 -24.69 -19.95 -105.26
N GLY A 117 -24.49 -20.71 -104.18
CA GLY A 117 -24.41 -22.17 -104.26
C GLY A 117 -25.69 -22.83 -104.76
N ARG A 118 -26.84 -22.40 -104.25
CA ARG A 118 -28.16 -22.94 -104.59
C ARG A 118 -28.55 -22.67 -106.05
N PRO A 119 -28.50 -21.43 -106.58
CA PRO A 119 -28.82 -21.21 -107.99
C PRO A 119 -27.79 -21.87 -108.92
N GLN A 120 -26.51 -21.95 -108.55
CA GLN A 120 -25.50 -22.65 -109.35
C GLN A 120 -25.78 -24.16 -109.42
N ALA A 121 -26.09 -24.80 -108.29
CA ALA A 121 -26.46 -26.22 -108.26
C ALA A 121 -27.78 -26.48 -109.00
N ALA A 122 -28.75 -25.56 -108.90
CA ALA A 122 -30.01 -25.64 -109.64
C ALA A 122 -29.79 -25.54 -111.16
N ALA A 123 -28.92 -24.62 -111.60
CA ALA A 123 -28.55 -24.46 -113.01
C ALA A 123 -27.79 -25.69 -113.54
N ALA A 124 -26.85 -26.24 -112.77
CA ALA A 124 -26.12 -27.46 -113.14
C ALA A 124 -27.05 -28.68 -113.24
N LEU A 125 -28.01 -28.82 -112.32
CA LEU A 125 -29.04 -29.85 -112.40
C LEU A 125 -29.94 -29.66 -113.63
N ALA A 126 -30.33 -28.43 -113.94
CA ALA A 126 -31.11 -28.13 -115.14
C ALA A 126 -30.33 -28.52 -116.42
N GLN A 127 -29.05 -28.17 -116.51
CA GLN A 127 -28.18 -28.56 -117.63
C GLN A 127 -28.06 -30.09 -117.75
N ALA A 128 -27.80 -30.79 -116.64
CA ALA A 128 -27.67 -32.24 -116.65
C ALA A 128 -28.99 -32.95 -117.03
N LYS A 129 -30.15 -32.39 -116.61
CA LYS A 129 -31.47 -32.87 -117.04
C LYS A 129 -31.66 -32.70 -118.55
N THR A 130 -31.35 -31.53 -119.10
CA THR A 130 -31.43 -31.30 -120.56
C THR A 130 -30.50 -32.22 -121.35
N GLN A 131 -29.29 -32.48 -120.83
CA GLN A 131 -28.34 -33.44 -121.43
C GLN A 131 -28.87 -34.88 -121.39
N LEU A 132 -29.49 -35.28 -120.28
CA LEU A 132 -30.14 -36.59 -120.15
C LEU A 132 -31.29 -36.72 -121.15
N GLU A 133 -32.16 -35.72 -121.26
CA GLU A 133 -33.26 -35.71 -122.22
C GLU A 133 -32.76 -35.83 -123.67
N GLN A 134 -31.66 -35.15 -123.99
CA GLN A 134 -31.03 -35.25 -125.32
C GLN A 134 -30.48 -36.67 -125.55
N ALA A 135 -29.73 -37.22 -124.60
CA ALA A 135 -29.17 -38.57 -124.69
C ALA A 135 -30.27 -39.66 -124.75
N GLU A 136 -31.40 -39.47 -124.06
CA GLU A 136 -32.56 -40.36 -124.14
C GLU A 136 -33.22 -40.30 -125.51
N ARG A 137 -33.37 -39.09 -126.09
CA ARG A 137 -33.87 -38.94 -127.46
C ARG A 137 -32.94 -39.60 -128.47
N ASP A 138 -31.63 -39.43 -128.32
CA ASP A 138 -30.65 -40.01 -129.23
C ASP A 138 -30.58 -41.54 -129.09
N PHE A 139 -30.63 -42.08 -127.87
CA PHE A 139 -30.73 -43.53 -127.65
C PHE A 139 -32.02 -44.12 -128.25
N LYS A 140 -33.19 -43.51 -128.01
CA LYS A 140 -34.46 -43.95 -128.62
C LYS A 140 -34.40 -43.91 -130.14
N ARG A 141 -33.79 -42.86 -130.71
CA ARG A 141 -33.61 -42.73 -132.17
C ARG A 141 -32.70 -43.83 -132.71
N SER A 142 -31.55 -44.07 -132.08
CA SER A 142 -30.62 -45.13 -132.48
C SER A 142 -31.20 -46.53 -132.32
N GLN A 143 -31.98 -46.77 -131.26
CA GLN A 143 -32.67 -48.03 -131.04
C GLN A 143 -33.72 -48.30 -132.13
N ALA A 144 -34.56 -47.31 -132.46
CA ALA A 144 -35.54 -47.45 -133.53
C ALA A 144 -34.91 -47.73 -134.91
N VAL A 145 -33.75 -47.12 -135.21
CA VAL A 145 -33.01 -47.37 -136.46
C VAL A 145 -32.36 -48.76 -136.47
N PHE A 146 -31.84 -49.21 -135.33
CA PHE A 146 -31.27 -50.56 -135.19
C PHE A 146 -32.35 -51.64 -135.31
N ASP A 147 -33.51 -51.46 -134.66
CA ASP A 147 -34.67 -52.36 -134.73
C ASP A 147 -35.26 -52.43 -136.15
N ALA A 148 -35.15 -51.34 -136.92
CA ALA A 148 -35.51 -51.28 -138.34
C ALA A 148 -34.43 -51.87 -139.29
N GLY A 149 -33.34 -52.44 -138.75
CA GLY A 149 -32.27 -53.08 -139.52
C GLY A 149 -31.24 -52.13 -140.15
N GLY A 150 -31.28 -50.84 -139.84
CA GLY A 150 -30.56 -49.76 -140.54
C GLY A 150 -29.37 -49.14 -139.80
N GLY A 151 -28.79 -49.77 -138.76
CA GLY A 151 -27.72 -49.19 -137.96
C GLY A 151 -26.67 -50.20 -137.45
N SER A 152 -25.46 -49.73 -137.12
CA SER A 152 -24.38 -50.57 -136.57
C SER A 152 -24.54 -50.80 -135.05
N ALA A 153 -24.18 -51.99 -134.55
CA ALA A 153 -24.20 -52.29 -133.11
C ALA A 153 -23.33 -51.31 -132.29
N GLN A 154 -22.22 -50.84 -132.86
CA GLN A 154 -21.33 -49.84 -132.26
C GLN A 154 -22.04 -48.50 -132.00
N GLN A 155 -22.92 -48.04 -132.90
CA GLN A 155 -23.67 -46.79 -132.73
C GLN A 155 -24.71 -46.90 -131.61
N LEU A 156 -25.38 -48.04 -131.49
CA LEU A 156 -26.33 -48.29 -130.40
C LEU A 156 -25.61 -48.35 -129.05
N GLU A 157 -24.47 -49.03 -128.97
CA GLU A 157 -23.67 -49.14 -127.74
C GLU A 157 -23.06 -47.78 -127.34
N GLN A 158 -22.67 -46.95 -128.31
CA GLN A 158 -22.23 -45.58 -128.07
C GLN A 158 -23.36 -44.70 -127.53
N ALA A 159 -24.58 -44.80 -128.09
CA ALA A 159 -25.75 -44.09 -127.58
C ALA A 159 -26.17 -44.58 -126.19
N GLN A 160 -26.09 -45.90 -125.93
CA GLN A 160 -26.37 -46.49 -124.62
C GLN A 160 -25.36 -46.04 -123.57
N THR A 161 -24.07 -45.98 -123.92
CA THR A 161 -23.02 -45.46 -123.04
C THR A 161 -23.18 -43.96 -122.82
N GLY A 162 -23.55 -43.20 -123.84
CA GLY A 162 -23.91 -41.79 -123.74
C GLY A 162 -25.07 -41.54 -122.77
N LEU A 163 -26.13 -42.36 -122.85
CA LEU A 163 -27.26 -42.31 -121.92
C LEU A 163 -26.84 -42.66 -120.49
N ARG A 164 -26.02 -43.71 -120.30
CA ARG A 164 -25.47 -44.06 -118.97
C ARG A 164 -24.66 -42.91 -118.36
N ASN A 165 -23.79 -42.29 -119.15
CA ASN A 165 -23.00 -41.14 -118.72
C ASN A 165 -23.88 -39.95 -118.35
N ALA A 166 -24.89 -39.64 -119.17
CA ALA A 166 -25.83 -38.55 -118.90
C ALA A 166 -26.69 -38.81 -117.64
N ARG A 167 -27.10 -40.06 -117.41
CA ARG A 167 -27.79 -40.47 -116.16
C ARG A 167 -26.89 -40.28 -114.95
N GLN A 168 -25.65 -40.76 -115.01
CA GLN A 168 -24.67 -40.56 -113.93
C GLN A 168 -24.41 -39.07 -113.67
N GLN A 169 -24.32 -38.26 -114.73
CA GLN A 169 -24.14 -36.82 -114.60
C GLN A 169 -25.36 -36.16 -113.93
N ARG A 170 -26.60 -36.54 -114.31
CA ARG A 170 -27.83 -36.09 -113.65
C ARG A 170 -27.86 -36.50 -112.19
N ASP A 171 -27.54 -37.75 -111.87
CA ASP A 171 -27.54 -38.26 -110.49
C ASP A 171 -26.51 -37.51 -109.63
N SER A 172 -25.32 -37.23 -110.18
CA SER A 172 -24.29 -36.43 -109.50
C SER A 172 -24.74 -34.98 -109.27
N ALA A 173 -25.38 -34.35 -110.25
CA ALA A 173 -25.90 -32.99 -110.13
C ALA A 173 -27.12 -32.92 -109.20
N GLN A 174 -27.94 -33.98 -109.15
CA GLN A 174 -29.09 -34.10 -108.25
C GLN A 174 -28.61 -34.26 -106.81
N ALA A 175 -27.58 -35.06 -106.55
CA ALA A 175 -26.94 -35.18 -105.24
C ALA A 175 -26.28 -33.87 -104.79
N ALA A 176 -25.65 -33.14 -105.72
CA ALA A 176 -25.10 -31.82 -105.45
C ALA A 176 -26.21 -30.80 -105.09
N TYR A 177 -27.36 -30.82 -105.78
CA TYR A 177 -28.48 -29.95 -105.46
C TYR A 177 -29.14 -30.31 -104.12
N THR A 178 -29.37 -31.60 -103.82
CA THR A 178 -29.98 -32.01 -102.54
C THR A 178 -29.08 -31.71 -101.35
N ALA A 179 -27.77 -31.64 -101.52
CA ALA A 179 -26.84 -31.19 -100.49
C ALA A 179 -27.03 -29.71 -100.11
N VAL A 180 -27.39 -28.85 -101.09
CA VAL A 180 -27.51 -27.38 -100.98
C VAL A 180 -28.97 -26.90 -100.84
N ALA A 181 -29.94 -27.78 -101.10
CA ALA A 181 -31.36 -27.49 -100.98
C ALA A 181 -31.76 -27.14 -99.52
N PRO A 182 -32.89 -26.44 -99.30
CA PRO A 182 -33.45 -26.23 -97.97
C PRO A 182 -33.53 -27.53 -97.16
N GLY A 183 -32.82 -27.60 -96.03
CA GLY A 183 -32.73 -28.80 -95.18
C GLY A 183 -31.71 -29.86 -95.65
N GLY A 184 -30.93 -29.57 -96.69
CA GLY A 184 -29.82 -30.39 -97.18
C GLY A 184 -28.69 -30.56 -96.15
N SER A 185 -27.78 -31.49 -96.39
CA SER A 185 -26.67 -31.78 -95.48
C SER A 185 -25.71 -30.59 -95.32
N GLN A 186 -25.46 -29.80 -96.38
CA GLN A 186 -24.57 -28.63 -96.31
C GLN A 186 -25.25 -27.44 -95.63
N GLU A 187 -26.54 -27.21 -95.89
CA GLU A 187 -27.28 -26.14 -95.22
C GLU A 187 -27.42 -26.42 -93.72
N ARG A 188 -27.72 -27.67 -93.32
CA ARG A 188 -27.77 -28.07 -91.90
C ARG A 188 -26.41 -27.90 -91.20
N ALA A 189 -25.31 -28.18 -91.87
CA ALA A 189 -23.97 -27.97 -91.31
C ALA A 189 -23.70 -26.47 -91.05
N LEU A 190 -24.08 -25.59 -91.98
CA LEU A 190 -23.95 -24.14 -91.81
C LEU A 190 -24.93 -23.56 -90.79
N GLU A 191 -26.16 -24.08 -90.70
CA GLU A 191 -27.13 -23.69 -89.68
C GLU A 191 -26.68 -24.11 -88.27
N ALA A 192 -26.08 -25.29 -88.13
CA ALA A 192 -25.45 -25.73 -86.89
C ALA A 192 -24.26 -24.83 -86.51
N ALA A 193 -23.42 -24.44 -87.49
CA ALA A 193 -22.33 -23.50 -87.28
C ALA A 193 -22.83 -22.11 -86.87
N LEU A 194 -23.92 -21.63 -87.48
CA LEU A 194 -24.58 -20.38 -87.10
C LEU A 194 -25.15 -20.45 -85.68
N THR A 195 -25.79 -21.57 -85.33
CA THR A 195 -26.34 -21.79 -83.97
C THR A 195 -25.22 -21.79 -82.94
N ALA A 196 -24.11 -22.48 -83.21
CA ALA A 196 -22.92 -22.48 -82.36
C ALA A 196 -22.33 -21.08 -82.21
N ALA A 197 -22.14 -20.33 -83.30
CA ALA A 197 -21.64 -18.96 -83.26
C ALA A 197 -22.60 -18.01 -82.50
N SER A 198 -23.91 -18.20 -82.65
CA SER A 198 -24.92 -17.42 -81.93
C SER A 198 -24.93 -17.71 -80.43
N ALA A 199 -24.72 -18.98 -80.03
CA ALA A 199 -24.62 -19.38 -78.63
C ALA A 199 -23.35 -18.82 -77.98
N VAL A 200 -22.23 -18.81 -78.69
CA VAL A 200 -21.00 -18.15 -78.24
C VAL A 200 -21.22 -16.65 -78.09
N ASN A 201 -21.89 -16.00 -79.05
CA ASN A 201 -22.18 -14.57 -78.96
C ASN A 201 -23.19 -14.26 -77.84
N ALA A 202 -24.12 -15.17 -77.50
CA ALA A 202 -25.05 -14.97 -76.39
C ALA A 202 -24.34 -14.89 -75.03
N ARG A 203 -23.15 -15.48 -74.89
CA ARG A 203 -22.28 -15.37 -73.71
C ARG A 203 -21.67 -13.98 -73.52
N SER A 204 -21.87 -13.07 -74.47
CA SER A 204 -21.52 -11.65 -74.32
C SER A 204 -22.34 -10.94 -73.25
N VAL A 205 -23.56 -11.42 -72.95
CA VAL A 205 -24.36 -10.92 -71.83
C VAL A 205 -24.18 -11.88 -70.65
N VAL A 206 -23.42 -11.43 -69.65
CA VAL A 206 -23.16 -12.21 -68.45
C VAL A 206 -24.37 -12.10 -67.52
N ARG A 207 -24.89 -13.24 -67.08
CA ARG A 207 -26.10 -13.36 -66.25
C ARG A 207 -25.79 -13.97 -64.89
N ALA A 208 -26.61 -13.66 -63.88
CA ALA A 208 -26.50 -14.26 -62.56
C ALA A 208 -26.98 -15.72 -62.58
N GLY A 209 -26.16 -16.67 -62.13
CA GLY A 209 -26.56 -18.09 -62.03
C GLY A 209 -27.45 -18.40 -60.82
N VAL A 210 -27.35 -17.59 -59.76
CA VAL A 210 -28.11 -17.71 -58.51
C VAL A 210 -28.58 -16.33 -58.06
N GLY A 211 -29.69 -16.29 -57.32
CA GLY A 211 -30.18 -15.05 -56.70
C GLY A 211 -29.40 -14.70 -55.45
N GLY A 212 -29.23 -13.41 -55.19
CA GLY A 212 -28.45 -12.93 -54.06
C GLY A 212 -28.06 -11.45 -54.16
N VAL A 213 -27.23 -11.00 -53.23
CA VAL A 213 -26.75 -9.61 -53.19
C VAL A 213 -25.35 -9.51 -53.81
N VAL A 214 -25.14 -8.48 -54.64
CA VAL A 214 -23.83 -8.20 -55.23
C VAL A 214 -22.87 -7.64 -54.18
N LEU A 215 -21.86 -8.43 -53.80
CA LEU A 215 -20.81 -8.02 -52.85
C LEU A 215 -19.72 -7.19 -53.51
N ALA A 216 -19.16 -7.73 -54.58
CA ALA A 216 -18.03 -7.15 -55.29
C ALA A 216 -18.31 -7.12 -56.78
N ARG A 217 -17.88 -6.03 -57.40
CA ARG A 217 -17.86 -5.82 -58.84
C ARG A 217 -16.41 -5.49 -59.19
N ASN A 218 -15.76 -6.36 -59.93
CA ASN A 218 -14.34 -6.27 -60.28
C ASN A 218 -14.13 -5.77 -61.71
N VAL A 219 -15.15 -5.18 -62.32
CA VAL A 219 -15.15 -4.78 -63.72
C VAL A 219 -15.76 -3.39 -63.90
N GLU A 220 -15.14 -2.57 -64.74
CA GLU A 220 -15.67 -1.29 -65.20
C GLU A 220 -16.01 -1.24 -66.68
N VAL A 221 -16.87 -0.27 -67.04
CA VAL A 221 -17.16 0.06 -68.44
C VAL A 221 -15.87 0.52 -69.12
N GLY A 222 -15.49 -0.15 -70.20
CA GLY A 222 -14.24 0.06 -70.92
C GLY A 222 -13.15 -0.98 -70.65
N ASP A 223 -13.27 -1.79 -69.59
CA ASP A 223 -12.28 -2.82 -69.28
C ASP A 223 -12.31 -3.96 -70.30
N THR A 224 -11.15 -4.53 -70.59
CA THR A 224 -11.02 -5.75 -71.39
C THR A 224 -10.91 -6.94 -70.46
N VAL A 225 -11.89 -7.85 -70.53
CA VAL A 225 -11.99 -9.03 -69.67
C VAL A 225 -11.60 -10.29 -70.43
N THR A 226 -11.04 -11.25 -69.70
CA THR A 226 -10.60 -12.55 -70.25
C THR A 226 -11.45 -13.72 -69.72
N PRO A 227 -11.54 -14.86 -70.44
CA PRO A 227 -12.28 -16.02 -69.97
C PRO A 227 -11.76 -16.54 -68.62
N GLY A 228 -12.67 -16.76 -67.66
CA GLY A 228 -12.37 -17.16 -66.29
C GLY A 228 -12.16 -16.01 -65.31
N GLU A 229 -12.09 -14.76 -65.79
CA GLU A 229 -11.97 -13.59 -64.95
C GLU A 229 -13.27 -13.30 -64.19
N SER A 230 -13.20 -13.22 -62.86
CA SER A 230 -14.35 -13.00 -61.98
C SER A 230 -14.84 -11.56 -62.06
N LEU A 231 -16.00 -11.34 -62.68
CA LEU A 231 -16.60 -10.01 -62.86
C LEU A 231 -17.40 -9.56 -61.63
N TYR A 232 -18.17 -10.47 -61.05
CA TYR A 232 -19.04 -10.20 -59.90
C TYR A 232 -18.91 -11.29 -58.85
N THR A 233 -19.03 -10.92 -57.57
CA THR A 233 -19.17 -11.86 -56.46
C THR A 233 -20.55 -11.67 -55.83
N LEU A 234 -21.35 -12.73 -55.82
CA LEU A 234 -22.71 -12.77 -55.27
C LEU A 234 -22.71 -13.51 -53.93
N ALA A 235 -23.42 -12.97 -52.94
CA ALA A 235 -23.77 -13.71 -51.73
C ALA A 235 -25.19 -14.26 -51.84
N MET A 236 -25.35 -15.58 -51.70
CA MET A 236 -26.66 -16.22 -51.62
C MET A 236 -27.31 -15.93 -50.26
N ASP A 237 -28.65 -15.89 -50.24
CA ASP A 237 -29.40 -15.80 -48.99
C ASP A 237 -29.22 -17.08 -48.18
N GLY A 238 -28.54 -16.97 -47.03
CA GLY A 238 -28.21 -18.09 -46.16
C GLY A 238 -28.06 -17.66 -44.70
N PRO A 239 -27.99 -18.63 -43.76
CA PRO A 239 -27.81 -18.30 -42.35
C PRO A 239 -26.51 -17.54 -42.16
N THR A 240 -26.58 -16.42 -41.43
CA THR A 240 -25.40 -15.63 -41.08
C THR A 240 -24.55 -16.43 -40.10
N GLU A 241 -23.29 -16.65 -40.47
CA GLU A 241 -22.30 -17.32 -39.62
C GLU A 241 -21.16 -16.36 -39.28
N ILE A 242 -20.46 -16.63 -38.19
CA ILE A 242 -19.28 -15.86 -37.79
C ILE A 242 -18.13 -16.85 -37.76
N SER A 243 -17.08 -16.58 -38.54
CA SER A 243 -15.86 -17.37 -38.54
C SER A 243 -14.87 -16.76 -37.55
N LEU A 244 -14.48 -17.55 -36.55
CA LEU A 244 -13.60 -17.14 -35.46
C LEU A 244 -12.38 -18.05 -35.44
N PRO A 245 -11.18 -17.50 -35.66
CA PRO A 245 -9.95 -18.23 -35.40
C PRO A 245 -9.72 -18.30 -33.88
N VAL A 246 -9.79 -19.50 -33.32
CA VAL A 246 -9.55 -19.73 -31.88
C VAL A 246 -8.22 -20.45 -31.69
N ASN A 247 -7.40 -20.02 -30.73
CA ASN A 247 -6.09 -20.61 -30.46
C ASN A 247 -6.19 -22.11 -30.10
N GLU A 248 -5.25 -22.93 -30.59
CA GLU A 248 -5.14 -24.37 -30.30
C GLU A 248 -5.22 -24.71 -28.80
N GLN A 249 -4.70 -23.83 -27.94
CA GLN A 249 -4.72 -24.01 -26.48
C GLN A 249 -6.14 -24.07 -25.90
N SER A 250 -7.13 -23.47 -26.56
CA SER A 250 -8.52 -23.39 -26.08
C SER A 250 -9.41 -24.52 -26.62
N ILE A 251 -8.92 -25.36 -27.54
CA ILE A 251 -9.71 -26.43 -28.20
C ILE A 251 -10.29 -27.42 -27.19
N GLY A 252 -9.52 -27.76 -26.14
CA GLY A 252 -9.91 -28.78 -25.16
C GLY A 252 -11.24 -28.50 -24.43
N ASN A 253 -11.70 -27.25 -24.43
CA ASN A 253 -12.91 -26.83 -23.71
C ASN A 253 -14.07 -26.43 -24.63
N LEU A 254 -13.91 -26.56 -25.96
CA LEU A 254 -14.93 -26.18 -26.95
C LEU A 254 -15.78 -27.37 -27.40
N GLN A 255 -17.10 -27.16 -27.45
CA GLN A 255 -18.07 -28.18 -27.88
C GLN A 255 -19.15 -27.57 -28.77
N ILE A 256 -19.64 -28.35 -29.73
CA ILE A 256 -20.76 -27.95 -30.60
C ILE A 256 -22.00 -27.71 -29.74
N GLY A 257 -22.71 -26.61 -29.98
CA GLY A 257 -23.92 -26.22 -29.25
C GLY A 257 -23.69 -25.29 -28.05
N GLN A 258 -22.44 -24.95 -27.70
CA GLN A 258 -22.16 -23.93 -26.69
C GLN A 258 -22.74 -22.57 -27.11
N GLN A 259 -23.25 -21.83 -26.12
CA GLN A 259 -23.78 -20.47 -26.32
C GLN A 259 -22.62 -19.48 -26.33
N ALA A 260 -22.66 -18.54 -27.28
CA ALA A 260 -21.70 -17.46 -27.41
C ALA A 260 -22.41 -16.11 -27.39
N ARG A 261 -21.81 -15.14 -26.69
CA ARG A 261 -22.27 -13.75 -26.71
C ARG A 261 -21.38 -12.98 -27.67
N CYS A 262 -22.00 -12.41 -28.71
CA CYS A 262 -21.27 -11.71 -29.76
C CYS A 262 -21.56 -10.21 -29.70
N VAL A 263 -20.54 -9.41 -30.03
CA VAL A 263 -20.61 -7.95 -30.14
C VAL A 263 -19.88 -7.54 -31.41
N ALA A 264 -20.55 -6.78 -32.28
CA ALA A 264 -19.92 -6.24 -33.48
C ALA A 264 -19.18 -4.93 -33.14
N ASP A 265 -17.96 -4.77 -33.63
CA ASP A 265 -17.10 -3.62 -33.32
C ASP A 265 -17.72 -2.28 -33.76
N ALA A 266 -18.55 -2.31 -34.82
CA ALA A 266 -19.28 -1.15 -35.30
C ALA A 266 -20.40 -0.67 -34.35
N TYR A 267 -20.85 -1.53 -33.42
CA TYR A 267 -21.96 -1.25 -32.49
C TYR A 267 -21.62 -1.69 -31.05
N PRO A 268 -20.63 -1.03 -30.40
CA PRO A 268 -20.26 -1.35 -29.03
C PRO A 268 -21.46 -1.10 -28.10
N GLY A 269 -21.97 -2.18 -27.47
CA GLY A 269 -23.12 -2.15 -26.56
C GLY A 269 -24.37 -2.90 -27.04
N ARG A 270 -24.38 -3.42 -28.27
CA ARG A 270 -25.47 -4.28 -28.79
C ARG A 270 -25.04 -5.74 -28.85
N ASN A 271 -25.31 -6.46 -27.77
CA ASN A 271 -24.97 -7.88 -27.67
C ASN A 271 -26.05 -8.72 -28.38
N PHE A 272 -25.62 -9.78 -29.07
CA PHE A 272 -26.53 -10.77 -29.64
C PHE A 272 -26.02 -12.19 -29.36
N GLY A 273 -26.93 -13.16 -29.32
CA GLY A 273 -26.60 -14.56 -29.05
C GLY A 273 -26.25 -15.30 -30.34
N ALA A 274 -25.23 -16.14 -30.28
CA ALA A 274 -24.85 -17.08 -31.32
C ALA A 274 -24.54 -18.46 -30.70
N GLN A 275 -24.50 -19.50 -31.52
CA GLN A 275 -24.22 -20.87 -31.07
C GLN A 275 -23.13 -21.51 -31.92
N VAL A 276 -22.24 -22.28 -31.30
CA VAL A 276 -21.21 -23.03 -32.01
C VAL A 276 -21.87 -24.07 -32.92
N SER A 277 -21.81 -23.86 -34.23
CA SER A 277 -22.39 -24.76 -35.24
C SER A 277 -21.36 -25.73 -35.81
N PHE A 278 -20.10 -25.31 -35.92
CA PHE A 278 -19.05 -26.09 -36.55
C PHE A 278 -17.68 -25.81 -35.91
N LEU A 279 -16.91 -26.88 -35.72
CA LEU A 279 -15.52 -26.87 -35.30
C LEU A 279 -14.71 -27.55 -36.40
N ALA A 280 -13.72 -26.88 -36.96
CA ALA A 280 -12.86 -27.48 -37.97
C ALA A 280 -12.13 -28.72 -37.41
N PRO A 281 -11.97 -29.81 -38.18
CA PRO A 281 -11.26 -30.99 -37.72
C PRO A 281 -9.73 -30.85 -37.78
N GLN A 282 -9.22 -29.76 -38.39
CA GLN A 282 -7.79 -29.50 -38.57
C GLN A 282 -7.46 -28.09 -38.06
N VAL A 283 -6.32 -27.99 -37.37
CA VAL A 283 -5.69 -26.73 -36.95
C VAL A 283 -4.83 -26.23 -38.11
N ASP A 284 -4.93 -24.94 -38.43
CA ASP A 284 -4.00 -24.31 -39.36
C ASP A 284 -2.63 -24.17 -38.69
N ARG A 285 -1.63 -24.88 -39.21
CA ARG A 285 -0.26 -24.88 -38.68
C ARG A 285 0.43 -23.51 -38.78
N THR A 286 -0.02 -22.65 -39.67
CA THR A 286 0.58 -21.33 -39.91
C THR A 286 0.16 -20.35 -38.82
N SER A 287 -1.13 -20.35 -38.48
CA SER A 287 -1.70 -19.45 -37.48
C SER A 287 -1.76 -20.08 -36.08
N GLY A 288 -1.66 -21.40 -35.95
CA GLY A 288 -1.88 -22.11 -34.69
C GLY A 288 -3.33 -21.99 -34.20
N THR A 289 -4.28 -21.79 -35.13
CA THR A 289 -5.69 -21.56 -34.80
C THR A 289 -6.61 -22.62 -35.42
N LEU A 290 -7.71 -22.88 -34.73
CA LEU A 290 -8.83 -23.69 -35.16
C LEU A 290 -9.94 -22.76 -35.66
N GLU A 291 -10.45 -23.01 -36.86
CA GLU A 291 -11.63 -22.29 -37.36
C GLU A 291 -12.89 -22.78 -36.63
N VAL A 292 -13.54 -21.87 -35.91
CA VAL A 292 -14.82 -22.11 -35.23
C VAL A 292 -15.90 -21.27 -35.90
N ARG A 293 -17.02 -21.87 -36.28
CA ARG A 293 -18.16 -21.14 -36.83
C ARG A 293 -19.29 -21.05 -35.82
N LEU A 294 -19.78 -19.82 -35.63
CA LEU A 294 -20.97 -19.56 -34.83
C LEU A 294 -22.15 -19.27 -35.77
N ARG A 295 -23.25 -19.99 -35.59
CA ARG A 295 -24.51 -19.68 -36.25
C ARG A 295 -25.26 -18.62 -35.46
N VAL A 296 -25.76 -17.59 -36.15
CA VAL A 296 -26.64 -16.57 -35.58
C VAL A 296 -28.09 -16.91 -35.96
N PRO A 297 -28.94 -17.40 -35.03
CA PRO A 297 -30.29 -17.86 -35.37
C PRO A 297 -31.19 -16.75 -35.90
N ASN A 298 -31.08 -15.55 -35.31
CA ASN A 298 -31.84 -14.36 -35.70
C ASN A 298 -30.86 -13.20 -35.93
N PRO A 299 -30.29 -13.06 -37.15
CA PRO A 299 -29.34 -12.00 -37.44
C PRO A 299 -30.03 -10.63 -37.39
N PRO A 300 -29.50 -9.67 -36.62
CA PRO A 300 -30.01 -8.30 -36.63
C PRO A 300 -29.78 -7.65 -38.01
N VAL A 301 -30.72 -6.81 -38.46
CA VAL A 301 -30.67 -6.12 -39.77
C VAL A 301 -29.40 -5.25 -39.96
N TRP A 302 -28.80 -4.79 -38.86
CA TRP A 302 -27.58 -3.97 -38.89
C TRP A 302 -26.29 -4.78 -39.01
N LEU A 303 -26.34 -6.11 -38.83
CA LEU A 303 -25.16 -6.98 -38.92
C LEU A 303 -24.85 -7.25 -40.39
N ARG A 304 -23.77 -6.66 -40.89
CA ARG A 304 -23.33 -6.80 -42.29
C ARG A 304 -22.20 -7.83 -42.42
N GLN A 305 -22.01 -8.34 -43.62
CA GLN A 305 -20.90 -9.22 -43.94
C GLN A 305 -19.54 -8.53 -43.76
N ASP A 306 -18.52 -9.34 -43.52
CA ASP A 306 -17.14 -8.93 -43.25
C ASP A 306 -16.97 -7.96 -42.07
N MET A 307 -18.04 -7.71 -41.30
CA MET A 307 -17.96 -6.98 -40.04
C MET A 307 -17.15 -7.78 -39.04
N THR A 308 -16.30 -7.07 -38.31
CA THR A 308 -15.54 -7.63 -37.20
C THR A 308 -16.46 -7.82 -36.00
N VAL A 309 -16.45 -9.04 -35.46
CA VAL A 309 -17.26 -9.44 -34.32
C VAL A 309 -16.37 -10.11 -33.30
N SER A 310 -16.45 -9.60 -32.07
CA SER A 310 -15.86 -10.25 -30.91
C SER A 310 -16.89 -11.17 -30.30
N ALA A 311 -16.53 -12.44 -30.09
CA ALA A 311 -17.41 -13.45 -29.54
C ALA A 311 -16.82 -14.02 -28.25
N ASP A 312 -17.62 -13.99 -27.19
CA ASP A 312 -17.35 -14.62 -25.90
C ASP A 312 -18.06 -15.98 -25.89
N ILE A 313 -17.31 -17.06 -26.06
CA ILE A 313 -17.85 -18.43 -26.06
C ILE A 313 -17.82 -18.97 -24.63
N VAL A 314 -19.00 -19.32 -24.08
CA VAL A 314 -19.10 -19.85 -22.71
C VAL A 314 -18.64 -21.31 -22.70
N THR A 315 -17.47 -21.58 -22.12
CA THR A 315 -16.85 -22.92 -22.08
C THR A 315 -17.14 -23.69 -20.80
N ALA A 316 -17.22 -23.00 -19.67
CA ALA A 316 -17.57 -23.62 -18.39
C ALA A 316 -18.34 -22.65 -17.49
N GLN A 317 -19.31 -23.18 -16.74
CA GLN A 317 -20.06 -22.43 -15.75
C GLN A 317 -20.15 -23.22 -14.44
N ARG A 318 -19.68 -22.64 -13.34
CA ARG A 318 -19.82 -23.20 -11.99
C ARG A 318 -20.63 -22.26 -11.11
N SER A 319 -21.79 -22.71 -10.65
CA SER A 319 -22.67 -21.91 -9.80
C SER A 319 -22.29 -21.98 -8.31
N LYS A 320 -22.48 -20.87 -7.58
CA LYS A 320 -22.27 -20.75 -6.11
C LYS A 320 -20.88 -21.17 -5.59
N THR A 321 -19.82 -20.94 -6.37
CA THR A 321 -18.44 -21.25 -5.97
C THR A 321 -17.77 -20.06 -5.27
N LEU A 322 -16.77 -20.33 -4.42
CA LEU A 322 -15.90 -19.28 -3.88
C LEU A 322 -14.98 -18.80 -5.00
N VAL A 323 -15.06 -17.52 -5.36
CA VAL A 323 -14.26 -16.92 -6.45
C VAL A 323 -13.16 -16.05 -5.85
N VAL A 324 -11.91 -16.35 -6.20
CA VAL A 324 -10.74 -15.60 -5.75
C VAL A 324 -10.14 -14.84 -6.94
N PRO A 325 -9.89 -13.51 -6.82
CA PRO A 325 -9.16 -12.75 -7.82
C PRO A 325 -7.74 -13.31 -8.08
N ASN A 326 -7.31 -13.33 -9.34
CA ASN A 326 -6.02 -13.92 -9.72
C ASN A 326 -4.81 -13.22 -9.11
N ASP A 327 -4.90 -11.93 -8.82
CA ASP A 327 -3.85 -11.16 -8.13
C ASP A 327 -3.67 -11.56 -6.65
N ALA A 328 -4.65 -12.27 -6.07
CA ALA A 328 -4.57 -12.82 -4.71
C ALA A 328 -3.96 -14.23 -4.66
N LEU A 329 -3.80 -14.91 -5.81
CA LEU A 329 -3.16 -16.22 -5.92
C LEU A 329 -1.64 -16.07 -5.96
N ARG A 330 -0.93 -16.79 -5.10
CA ARG A 330 0.53 -16.87 -5.08
C ARG A 330 1.00 -18.29 -5.30
N GLN A 331 2.19 -18.43 -5.90
CA GLN A 331 2.88 -19.71 -6.08
C GLN A 331 1.99 -20.73 -6.78
N ILE A 332 1.69 -20.46 -8.05
CA ILE A 332 0.83 -21.31 -8.88
C ILE A 332 1.70 -22.43 -9.44
N ASP A 333 1.56 -23.63 -8.88
CA ASP A 333 2.16 -24.87 -9.40
C ASP A 333 1.04 -25.72 -10.02
N GLY A 334 0.85 -25.58 -11.34
CA GLY A 334 -0.18 -26.29 -12.09
C GLY A 334 -1.60 -25.96 -11.60
N ASP A 335 -2.28 -26.97 -11.03
CA ASP A 335 -3.68 -26.88 -10.56
C ASP A 335 -3.80 -26.45 -9.07
N GLN A 336 -2.67 -26.12 -8.43
CA GLN A 336 -2.63 -25.66 -7.04
C GLN A 336 -2.11 -24.22 -6.95
N GLY A 337 -2.91 -23.34 -6.36
CA GLY A 337 -2.52 -21.98 -6.02
C GLY A 337 -2.69 -21.74 -4.53
N THR A 338 -1.71 -21.08 -3.92
CA THR A 338 -1.76 -20.75 -2.49
C THR A 338 -2.29 -19.34 -2.30
N VAL A 339 -3.28 -19.16 -1.43
CA VAL A 339 -3.82 -17.84 -1.06
C VAL A 339 -3.48 -17.51 0.39
N LEU A 340 -3.07 -16.28 0.64
CA LEU A 340 -2.84 -15.81 2.00
C LEU A 340 -4.17 -15.43 2.64
N VAL A 341 -4.66 -16.29 3.53
CA VAL A 341 -5.92 -16.04 4.26
C VAL A 341 -5.62 -15.19 5.49
N LEU A 342 -6.18 -13.98 5.54
CA LEU A 342 -6.12 -13.11 6.72
C LEU A 342 -7.03 -13.69 7.82
N ARG A 343 -6.44 -14.34 8.82
CA ARG A 343 -7.15 -14.75 10.05
C ARG A 343 -7.24 -13.57 11.01
N ASP A 344 -8.32 -12.79 10.91
CA ASP A 344 -8.60 -11.66 11.79
C ASP A 344 -8.72 -12.08 13.25
N GLY A 345 -7.98 -11.38 14.12
CA GLY A 345 -8.11 -11.48 15.58
C GLY A 345 -6.80 -11.32 16.36
N ARG A 346 -5.65 -11.74 15.80
CA ARG A 346 -4.36 -11.65 16.53
C ARG A 346 -3.78 -10.24 16.57
N ALA A 347 -3.96 -9.46 15.50
CA ALA A 347 -3.39 -8.11 15.40
C ALA A 347 -4.05 -7.12 16.37
N GLN A 348 -5.36 -7.24 16.60
CA GLN A 348 -6.09 -6.37 17.52
C GLN A 348 -5.68 -6.61 18.99
N SER A 349 -5.61 -7.87 19.42
CA SER A 349 -5.13 -8.20 20.77
C SER A 349 -3.68 -7.79 20.97
N LEU A 350 -2.84 -7.93 19.93
CA LEU A 350 -1.44 -7.49 19.98
C LEU A 350 -1.33 -5.95 20.11
N LEU A 351 -2.13 -5.19 19.37
CA LEU A 351 -2.13 -3.72 19.45
C LEU A 351 -2.55 -3.21 20.84
N ILE A 352 -3.57 -3.82 21.45
CA ILE A 352 -3.96 -3.47 22.83
C ILE A 352 -2.84 -3.86 23.79
N LEU A 353 -2.28 -5.06 23.65
CA LEU A 353 -1.18 -5.53 24.49
C LEU A 353 0.02 -4.57 24.45
N ILE A 354 0.40 -4.11 23.26
CA ILE A 354 1.47 -3.13 23.05
C ILE A 354 1.09 -1.79 23.71
N GLY A 355 -0.14 -1.31 23.53
CA GLY A 355 -0.59 -0.05 24.15
C GLY A 355 -0.54 -0.09 25.68
N ILE A 356 -1.01 -1.18 26.29
CA ILE A 356 -0.95 -1.39 27.74
C ILE A 356 0.50 -1.55 28.20
N ALA A 357 1.32 -2.30 27.47
CA ALA A 357 2.73 -2.52 27.81
C ALA A 357 3.53 -1.22 27.76
N VAL A 358 3.34 -0.39 26.74
CA VAL A 358 4.02 0.91 26.63
C VAL A 358 3.58 1.84 27.75
N GLY A 359 2.26 1.98 28.00
CA GLY A 359 1.75 2.85 29.04
C GLY A 359 2.22 2.45 30.45
N SER A 360 2.18 1.16 30.77
CA SER A 360 2.67 0.64 32.04
C SER A 360 4.19 0.74 32.18
N ALA A 361 4.96 0.51 31.11
CA ALA A 361 6.42 0.71 31.11
C ALA A 361 6.79 2.17 31.42
N VAL A 362 6.09 3.13 30.80
CA VAL A 362 6.31 4.56 31.05
C VAL A 362 5.95 4.92 32.50
N ILE A 363 4.82 4.44 33.02
CA ILE A 363 4.42 4.70 34.41
C ILE A 363 5.46 4.16 35.40
N VAL A 364 5.91 2.91 35.21
CA VAL A 364 6.92 2.28 36.08
C VAL A 364 8.23 3.04 35.99
N PHE A 365 8.70 3.34 34.78
CA PHE A 365 9.97 4.03 34.56
C PHE A 365 9.98 5.45 35.13
N ILE A 366 9.00 6.29 34.77
CA ILE A 366 8.91 7.68 35.26
C ILE A 366 8.76 7.69 36.78
N THR A 367 7.96 6.78 37.34
CA THR A 367 7.79 6.74 38.79
C THR A 367 9.07 6.33 39.51
N ALA A 368 9.74 5.27 39.03
CA ALA A 368 11.01 4.85 39.61
C ALA A 368 12.04 5.98 39.54
N LEU A 369 12.14 6.64 38.37
CA LEU A 369 13.05 7.76 38.14
C LEU A 369 12.75 8.94 39.07
N VAL A 370 11.51 9.40 39.14
CA VAL A 370 11.13 10.55 39.97
C VAL A 370 11.31 10.24 41.45
N THR A 371 10.89 9.08 41.92
CA THR A 371 11.05 8.69 43.34
C THR A 371 12.52 8.56 43.72
N ALA A 372 13.35 7.96 42.86
CA ALA A 372 14.80 7.87 43.09
C ALA A 372 15.47 9.24 43.07
N LEU A 373 15.09 10.10 42.12
CA LEU A 373 15.63 11.47 42.02
C LEU A 373 15.23 12.30 43.23
N GLN A 374 13.97 12.24 43.67
CA GLN A 374 13.49 12.90 44.89
C GLN A 374 14.25 12.39 46.12
N GLY A 375 14.32 11.07 46.31
CA GLY A 375 15.05 10.47 47.43
C GLY A 375 16.53 10.86 47.45
N ASN A 376 17.17 10.90 46.29
CA ASN A 376 18.57 11.32 46.20
C ASN A 376 18.77 12.81 46.45
N ILE A 377 17.88 13.69 45.96
CA ILE A 377 17.93 15.13 46.25
C ILE A 377 17.71 15.37 47.74
N VAL A 378 16.70 14.73 48.33
CA VAL A 378 16.39 14.83 49.76
C VAL A 378 17.58 14.34 50.59
N ASN A 379 18.13 13.15 50.31
CA ASN A 379 19.25 12.61 51.06
C ASN A 379 20.55 13.41 50.88
N ARG A 380 20.85 13.92 49.68
CA ARG A 380 22.06 14.73 49.47
C ARG A 380 21.96 16.12 50.06
N THR A 381 20.81 16.78 49.91
CA THR A 381 20.62 18.15 50.40
C THR A 381 20.39 18.17 51.90
N LEU A 382 19.57 17.26 52.44
CA LEU A 382 19.24 17.22 53.87
C LEU A 382 20.21 16.38 54.69
N GLY A 383 20.95 15.47 54.08
CA GLY A 383 22.00 14.69 54.77
C GLY A 383 23.24 15.51 55.11
N SER A 384 23.39 16.71 54.53
CA SER A 384 24.53 17.58 54.74
C SER A 384 24.23 18.83 55.59
N GLN A 385 23.08 18.86 56.25
CA GLN A 385 22.63 19.97 57.08
C GLN A 385 21.84 19.43 58.30
N PRO A 386 21.73 20.20 59.40
CA PRO A 386 20.87 19.80 60.50
C PRO A 386 19.39 19.81 60.08
N GLN A 387 18.59 18.93 60.68
CA GLN A 387 17.17 18.80 60.35
C GLN A 387 16.32 19.80 61.14
N ILE A 388 16.73 20.13 62.36
CA ILE A 388 16.16 21.23 63.15
C ILE A 388 17.33 22.00 63.75
N VAL A 389 17.25 23.33 63.70
CA VAL A 389 18.20 24.24 64.35
C VAL A 389 17.45 25.05 65.40
N VAL A 390 17.84 24.87 66.65
CA VAL A 390 17.31 25.68 67.76
C VAL A 390 18.23 26.87 67.96
N LYS A 391 17.66 28.07 68.01
CA LYS A 391 18.36 29.35 68.20
C LYS A 391 17.69 30.15 69.32
N ALA A 392 18.40 31.18 69.79
CA ALA A 392 17.79 32.16 70.66
C ALA A 392 16.62 32.85 69.93
N PRO A 393 15.50 33.17 70.62
CA PRO A 393 14.39 33.90 70.01
C PRO A 393 14.84 35.24 69.44
N ASP A 394 14.12 35.81 68.47
CA ASP A 394 14.46 37.15 67.98
C ASP A 394 14.14 38.20 69.06
N LEU A 395 14.98 39.24 69.18
CA LEU A 395 14.71 40.33 70.11
C LEU A 395 13.56 41.18 69.59
N GLU A 396 12.39 41.04 70.21
CA GLU A 396 11.27 41.92 69.93
C GLU A 396 11.47 43.32 70.56
N PRO A 397 10.97 44.38 69.92
CA PRO A 397 10.84 45.69 70.54
C PRO A 397 10.00 45.61 71.80
N LEU A 398 10.53 46.09 72.93
CA LEU A 398 9.78 46.19 74.17
C LEU A 398 8.59 47.12 73.92
N ARG A 399 7.37 46.60 74.10
CA ARG A 399 6.13 47.37 73.98
C ARG A 399 5.81 47.93 75.35
N SER A 400 5.57 49.24 75.43
CA SER A 400 4.87 49.79 76.59
C SER A 400 3.39 49.43 76.46
N PRO A 401 2.75 48.85 77.49
CA PRO A 401 1.30 48.62 77.46
C PRO A 401 0.58 49.96 77.29
N PRO A 402 -0.47 50.04 76.44
CA PRO A 402 -1.23 51.27 76.28
C PRO A 402 -1.91 51.66 77.60
N ALA A 403 -1.99 52.96 77.89
CA ALA A 403 -2.79 53.43 79.02
C ALA A 403 -4.28 53.16 78.74
N PRO A 404 -5.11 52.92 79.78
CA PRO A 404 -6.55 52.72 79.61
C PRO A 404 -7.18 53.85 78.78
N ASP A 405 -8.09 53.50 77.87
CA ASP A 405 -8.81 54.43 76.98
C ASP A 405 -7.97 55.28 76.00
N THR A 406 -6.73 54.88 75.70
CA THR A 406 -5.91 55.54 74.67
C THR A 406 -5.48 54.58 73.56
N VAL A 407 -5.62 55.03 72.31
CA VAL A 407 -5.15 54.31 71.11
C VAL A 407 -3.91 55.02 70.59
N TYR A 408 -2.76 54.37 70.68
CA TYR A 408 -1.51 54.87 70.09
C TYR A 408 -1.27 54.21 68.74
N LEU A 409 -0.83 55.02 67.76
CA LEU A 409 -0.31 54.53 66.50
C LEU A 409 1.23 54.47 66.61
N SER A 410 1.77 53.30 66.95
CA SER A 410 3.21 53.10 67.09
C SER A 410 3.82 52.60 65.79
N ARG A 411 4.81 53.33 65.26
CA ARG A 411 5.73 52.79 64.24
C ARG A 411 6.77 51.94 64.96
N ILE A 412 6.76 50.64 64.71
CA ILE A 412 7.67 49.68 65.34
C ILE A 412 8.80 49.41 64.36
N ASP A 413 9.99 49.93 64.66
CA ASP A 413 11.20 49.58 63.91
C ASP A 413 11.83 48.30 64.52
N PRO A 414 12.25 47.33 63.70
CA PRO A 414 12.85 46.09 64.18
C PRO A 414 14.17 46.35 64.90
N ARG A 415 14.40 45.69 66.03
CA ARG A 415 15.67 45.80 66.76
C ARG A 415 16.81 45.11 65.99
N PRO A 416 18.03 45.69 65.98
CA PRO A 416 19.21 45.01 65.47
C PRO A 416 19.45 43.70 66.25
N GLN A 417 19.47 42.58 65.53
CA GLN A 417 19.79 41.27 66.11
C GLN A 417 21.31 41.16 66.27
N ARG A 418 21.77 40.84 67.49
CA ARG A 418 23.19 40.61 67.79
C ARG A 418 23.43 39.11 67.96
N LEU A 419 24.65 38.67 67.66
CA LEU A 419 25.05 37.29 67.92
C LEU A 419 25.00 37.01 69.43
N ARG A 420 24.22 36.01 69.84
CA ARG A 420 24.02 35.64 71.25
C ARG A 420 23.79 34.14 71.41
N GLY A 421 24.02 33.65 72.62
CA GLY A 421 23.67 32.29 73.02
C GLY A 421 22.18 32.12 73.31
N ILE A 422 21.74 30.86 73.32
CA ILE A 422 20.44 30.44 73.85
C ILE A 422 20.50 30.53 75.37
N ASP A 423 19.47 31.12 75.99
CA ASP A 423 19.35 31.18 77.44
C ASP A 423 19.19 29.75 78.00
N ASN A 424 20.00 29.36 79.00
CA ASN A 424 20.05 28.00 79.56
C ASN A 424 20.24 26.89 78.52
N ALA A 425 21.10 27.12 77.53
CA ALA A 425 21.33 26.19 76.42
C ALA A 425 21.64 24.73 76.82
N GLU A 426 22.38 24.51 77.91
CA GLU A 426 22.68 23.15 78.38
C GLU A 426 21.43 22.39 78.84
N ALA A 427 20.52 23.07 79.53
CA ALA A 427 19.25 22.47 79.97
C ALA A 427 18.35 22.12 78.78
N VAL A 428 18.27 23.02 77.79
CA VAL A 428 17.54 22.78 76.53
C VAL A 428 18.14 21.60 75.78
N LEU A 429 19.47 21.55 75.64
CA LEU A 429 20.18 20.45 74.98
C LEU A 429 19.90 19.10 75.66
N HIS A 430 19.97 19.04 76.99
CA HIS A 430 19.68 17.81 77.74
C HIS A 430 18.22 17.36 77.58
N ALA A 431 17.27 18.29 77.63
CA ALA A 431 15.86 17.98 77.48
C ALA A 431 15.51 17.50 76.06
N VAL A 432 16.10 18.12 75.03
CA VAL A 432 15.88 17.72 73.64
C VAL A 432 16.52 16.37 73.33
N ARG A 433 17.70 16.05 73.90
CA ARG A 433 18.32 14.71 73.78
C ARG A 433 17.45 13.58 74.35
N ALA A 434 16.59 13.88 75.32
CA ALA A 434 15.71 12.89 75.95
C ALA A 434 14.39 12.66 75.19
N MET A 435 14.11 13.42 74.13
CA MET A 435 12.87 13.27 73.35
C MET A 435 12.94 12.02 72.44
N PRO A 436 11.86 11.21 72.36
CA PRO A 436 11.86 9.98 71.57
C PRO A 436 11.96 10.23 70.05
N ASP A 437 11.47 11.38 69.58
CA ASP A 437 11.47 11.73 68.15
C ASP A 437 12.86 12.15 67.65
N VAL A 438 13.77 12.53 68.56
CA VAL A 438 15.12 13.05 68.27
C VAL A 438 16.12 11.91 68.22
N SER A 439 16.89 11.82 67.13
CA SER A 439 17.93 10.80 66.96
C SER A 439 19.30 11.26 67.48
N ALA A 440 19.64 12.54 67.31
CA ALA A 440 20.87 13.13 67.87
C ALA A 440 20.73 14.65 68.04
N ALA A 441 21.47 15.21 69.01
CA ALA A 441 21.52 16.63 69.31
C ALA A 441 22.91 17.07 69.78
N THR A 442 23.41 18.18 69.26
CA THR A 442 24.77 18.69 69.57
C THR A 442 24.77 20.21 69.80
N PRO A 443 25.58 20.71 70.74
CA PRO A 443 25.80 22.15 70.87
C PRO A 443 26.66 22.66 69.72
N VAL A 444 26.32 23.84 69.20
CA VAL A 444 27.03 24.51 68.11
C VAL A 444 27.19 25.99 68.41
N VAL A 445 28.34 26.53 68.03
CA VAL A 445 28.61 27.97 68.09
C VAL A 445 28.92 28.45 66.69
N SER A 446 28.00 29.22 66.11
CA SER A 446 28.02 29.66 64.72
C SER A 446 28.08 31.18 64.66
N GLY A 447 28.93 31.73 63.81
CA GLY A 447 29.03 33.18 63.65
C GLY A 447 29.94 33.63 62.51
N PRO A 448 29.85 34.90 62.10
CA PRO A 448 30.68 35.44 61.04
C PRO A 448 32.13 35.66 61.49
N ALA A 449 33.09 35.44 60.60
CA ALA A 449 34.50 35.74 60.80
C ALA A 449 35.19 36.10 59.46
N PHE A 450 36.45 36.53 59.53
CA PHE A 450 37.28 36.77 58.36
C PHE A 450 38.46 35.80 58.32
N ALA A 451 38.59 35.07 57.23
CA ALA A 451 39.72 34.20 56.95
C ALA A 451 40.77 34.96 56.14
N GLN A 452 42.02 34.95 56.63
CA GLN A 452 43.12 35.69 56.03
C GLN A 452 44.35 34.80 55.82
N ARG A 453 44.90 34.84 54.60
CA ARG A 453 46.21 34.27 54.26
C ARG A 453 47.03 35.30 53.50
N GLY A 454 48.13 35.78 54.09
CA GLY A 454 48.89 36.91 53.55
C GLY A 454 47.99 38.13 53.38
N ASN A 455 47.87 38.63 52.14
CA ASN A 455 47.01 39.77 51.78
C ASN A 455 45.60 39.36 51.29
N ALA A 456 45.32 38.07 51.13
CA ALA A 456 44.01 37.59 50.70
C ALA A 456 43.08 37.45 51.91
N VAL A 457 41.92 38.11 51.86
CA VAL A 457 40.88 38.04 52.90
C VAL A 457 39.57 37.52 52.29
N ARG A 458 38.87 36.66 53.02
CA ARG A 458 37.53 36.16 52.70
C ARG A 458 36.64 36.22 53.93
N ALA A 459 35.37 36.61 53.73
CA ALA A 459 34.36 36.48 54.76
C ALA A 459 33.94 35.00 54.86
N VAL A 460 33.95 34.46 56.08
CA VAL A 460 33.66 33.06 56.37
C VAL A 460 32.65 32.94 57.52
N ALA A 461 31.95 31.82 57.57
CA ALA A 461 31.14 31.42 58.71
C ALA A 461 31.93 30.37 59.51
N VAL A 462 32.19 30.68 60.77
CA VAL A 462 32.86 29.78 61.71
C VAL A 462 31.80 28.94 62.41
N ILE A 463 32.01 27.62 62.39
CA ILE A 463 31.15 26.65 63.05
C ILE A 463 31.99 25.88 64.08
N GLY A 464 31.74 26.16 65.35
CA GLY A 464 32.30 25.48 66.50
C GLY A 464 31.53 24.21 66.80
N ILE A 465 32.20 23.05 66.70
CA ILE A 465 31.56 21.75 66.85
C ILE A 465 32.24 20.87 67.90
N GLU A 466 31.48 19.90 68.41
CA GLU A 466 32.01 18.74 69.12
C GLU A 466 32.10 17.55 68.13
N PRO A 467 33.30 17.11 67.71
CA PRO A 467 33.45 16.21 66.56
C PRO A 467 32.67 14.89 66.67
N GLY A 468 32.63 14.27 67.85
CA GLY A 468 31.95 12.98 68.06
C GLY A 468 30.43 13.08 67.98
N SER A 469 29.85 14.13 68.55
CA SER A 469 28.40 14.39 68.55
C SER A 469 27.92 14.92 67.19
N TYR A 470 28.72 15.78 66.55
CA TYR A 470 28.36 16.43 65.30
C TYR A 470 28.27 15.46 64.11
N VAL A 471 29.17 14.46 64.04
CA VAL A 471 29.17 13.44 62.95
C VAL A 471 27.89 12.60 62.91
N ARG A 472 27.17 12.48 64.03
CA ARG A 472 25.87 11.78 64.08
C ARG A 472 24.74 12.57 63.41
N ILE A 473 24.91 13.88 63.27
CA ILE A 473 23.94 14.77 62.62
C ILE A 473 24.33 14.97 61.15
N ILE A 474 25.59 15.33 60.90
CA ILE A 474 26.14 15.53 59.55
C ILE A 474 27.40 14.68 59.41
N PRO A 475 27.45 13.69 58.49
CA PRO A 475 28.58 12.77 58.34
C PRO A 475 29.77 13.43 57.62
N LEU A 476 30.32 14.53 58.17
CA LEU A 476 31.40 15.31 57.56
C LEU A 476 32.69 14.49 57.33
N ASN A 477 32.84 13.36 58.02
CA ASN A 477 33.97 12.44 57.86
C ASN A 477 33.96 11.71 56.51
N THR A 478 32.81 11.50 55.87
CA THR A 478 32.72 10.87 54.53
C THR A 478 33.01 11.84 53.40
N ASP A 479 32.93 13.14 53.68
CA ASP A 479 32.99 14.23 52.68
C ASP A 479 34.35 14.94 52.66
N ILE A 480 35.37 14.36 53.32
CA ILE A 480 36.75 14.84 53.27
C ILE A 480 37.39 14.48 51.93
N VAL A 481 37.77 15.50 51.16
CA VAL A 481 38.48 15.33 49.87
C VAL A 481 39.97 15.14 50.08
N ALA A 482 40.54 15.83 51.06
CA ALA A 482 41.97 15.81 51.33
C ALA A 482 42.25 15.96 52.83
N GLY A 483 43.13 15.12 53.37
CA GLY A 483 43.55 15.17 54.78
C GLY A 483 42.73 14.23 55.66
N GLN A 484 42.49 14.63 56.90
CA GLN A 484 41.76 13.82 57.88
C GLN A 484 40.71 14.67 58.61
N PHE A 485 39.60 14.04 59.01
CA PHE A 485 38.61 14.66 59.88
C PHE A 485 39.20 14.83 61.29
N ALA A 486 39.85 15.97 61.54
CA ALA A 486 40.44 16.31 62.83
C ALA A 486 40.20 17.78 63.15
N VAL A 487 39.42 18.01 64.21
CA VAL A 487 39.09 19.34 64.73
C VAL A 487 39.55 19.38 66.19
N GLY A 488 40.31 20.42 66.56
CA GLY A 488 40.87 20.55 67.90
C GLY A 488 41.45 21.95 68.14
N ALA A 489 42.25 22.11 69.19
CA ALA A 489 42.74 23.43 69.65
C ALA A 489 43.42 24.27 68.55
N GLU A 490 44.16 23.64 67.65
CA GLU A 490 44.87 24.30 66.54
C GLU A 490 44.50 23.73 65.16
N LYS A 491 43.54 22.81 65.08
CA LYS A 491 43.21 22.09 63.84
C LYS A 491 41.82 22.46 63.36
N ILE A 492 41.72 22.81 62.09
CA ILE A 492 40.46 23.20 61.44
C ILE A 492 40.19 22.39 60.17
N LEU A 493 38.91 22.35 59.81
CA LEU A 493 38.45 21.88 58.51
C LEU A 493 37.94 23.07 57.70
N ILE A 494 38.32 23.14 56.44
CA ILE A 494 37.91 24.21 55.52
C ILE A 494 37.24 23.63 54.28
N GLY A 495 36.32 24.39 53.69
CA GLY A 495 35.70 24.01 52.43
C GLY A 495 36.69 24.00 51.27
N SER A 496 36.46 23.14 50.28
CA SER A 496 37.33 22.95 49.12
C SER A 496 37.54 24.20 48.27
N ARG A 497 36.51 25.04 48.13
CA ARG A 497 36.59 26.30 47.38
C ARG A 497 37.27 27.40 48.17
N LEU A 498 37.00 27.49 49.47
CA LEU A 498 37.75 28.40 50.35
C LEU A 498 39.25 28.07 50.31
N ALA A 499 39.57 26.78 50.31
CA ALA A 499 40.95 26.31 50.17
C ALA A 499 41.55 26.73 48.82
N SER A 500 40.85 26.53 47.69
CA SER A 500 41.37 26.94 46.39
C SER A 500 41.54 28.46 46.27
N ASP A 501 40.58 29.23 46.77
CA ASP A 501 40.56 30.69 46.67
C ASP A 501 41.67 31.36 47.48
N LEU A 502 42.06 30.74 48.61
CA LEU A 502 43.18 31.16 49.45
C LEU A 502 44.47 30.37 49.17
N GLY A 503 44.44 29.47 48.17
CA GLY A 503 45.53 28.59 47.77
C GLY A 503 46.02 27.60 48.83
N LEU A 504 45.19 27.30 49.85
CA LEU A 504 45.55 26.51 51.03
C LEU A 504 45.65 25.01 50.73
N SER A 505 46.66 24.37 51.28
CA SER A 505 46.85 22.92 51.31
C SER A 505 46.79 22.38 52.74
N ILE A 506 46.69 21.06 52.90
CA ILE A 506 46.74 20.41 54.21
C ILE A 506 48.05 20.80 54.90
N GLY A 507 47.96 21.20 56.16
CA GLY A 507 49.10 21.60 56.97
C GLY A 507 49.43 23.09 56.90
N ASP A 508 48.83 23.86 56.00
CA ASP A 508 48.98 25.32 55.94
C ASP A 508 48.26 26.00 57.12
N THR A 509 48.67 27.23 57.43
CA THR A 509 48.07 28.04 58.50
C THR A 509 47.11 29.08 57.92
N LEU A 510 45.92 29.17 58.52
CA LEU A 510 44.88 30.14 58.21
C LEU A 510 44.61 30.99 59.45
N ARG A 511 44.63 32.32 59.30
CA ARG A 511 44.25 33.24 60.38
C ARG A 511 42.76 33.54 60.28
N LEU A 512 42.02 33.29 61.37
CA LEU A 512 40.62 33.66 61.49
C LEU A 512 40.49 34.85 62.44
N THR A 513 39.69 35.85 62.07
CA THR A 513 39.41 37.04 62.88
C THR A 513 37.91 37.17 63.09
N GLY A 514 37.44 37.13 64.35
CA GLY A 514 36.03 37.25 64.71
C GLY A 514 35.52 38.69 64.74
N PRO A 515 34.22 38.90 64.98
CA PRO A 515 33.56 40.22 64.94
C PRO A 515 34.08 41.19 66.01
N SER A 516 34.55 40.67 67.13
CA SER A 516 35.12 41.41 68.25
C SER A 516 36.60 41.80 68.04
N GLY A 517 37.17 41.47 66.88
CA GLY A 517 38.59 41.73 66.56
C GLY A 517 39.56 40.69 67.11
N GLN A 518 39.08 39.68 67.83
CA GLN A 518 39.91 38.53 68.25
C GLN A 518 40.39 37.76 67.02
N ALA A 519 41.68 37.46 66.95
CA ALA A 519 42.27 36.73 65.84
C ALA A 519 43.12 35.56 66.33
N GLN A 520 42.94 34.40 65.71
CA GLN A 520 43.69 33.19 66.03
C GLN A 520 44.13 32.48 64.74
N ALA A 521 45.33 31.90 64.77
CA ALA A 521 45.87 31.13 63.67
C ALA A 521 45.60 29.63 63.89
N PHE A 522 45.17 28.95 62.83
CA PHE A 522 44.83 27.53 62.85
C PHE A 522 45.49 26.79 61.69
N ARG A 523 45.79 25.52 61.88
CA ARG A 523 46.34 24.63 60.85
C ARG A 523 45.24 23.84 60.16
N VAL A 524 45.27 23.81 58.83
CA VAL A 524 44.32 23.05 58.01
C VAL A 524 44.60 21.55 58.16
N ALA A 525 43.71 20.82 58.84
CA ALA A 525 43.85 19.38 59.04
C ALA A 525 43.14 18.57 57.94
N GLY A 526 42.08 19.14 57.36
CA GLY A 526 41.31 18.51 56.30
C GLY A 526 40.54 19.54 55.47
N ILE A 527 40.29 19.16 54.22
CA ILE A 527 39.50 19.93 53.26
C ILE A 527 38.27 19.11 52.92
N PHE A 528 37.08 19.66 53.15
CA PHE A 528 35.81 18.97 52.90
C PHE A 528 35.11 19.53 51.65
N THR A 529 34.21 18.74 51.06
CA THR A 529 33.28 19.22 50.04
C THR A 529 31.90 18.60 50.26
N ILE A 530 30.93 19.45 50.56
CA ILE A 530 29.53 19.04 50.73
C ILE A 530 28.77 19.19 49.41
N GLY A 531 29.36 19.85 48.41
CA GLY A 531 28.76 20.05 47.08
C GLY A 531 27.79 21.24 47.03
N VAL A 532 27.52 21.87 48.18
CA VAL A 532 26.84 23.16 48.26
C VAL A 532 27.88 24.27 48.16
N ARG A 533 27.82 25.06 47.10
CA ARG A 533 28.81 26.10 46.81
C ARG A 533 29.06 27.04 47.99
N ASP A 534 27.99 27.59 48.59
CA ASP A 534 28.12 28.60 49.63
C ASP A 534 28.78 28.02 50.90
N VAL A 535 28.52 26.74 51.19
CA VAL A 535 29.15 25.99 52.27
C VAL A 535 30.63 25.77 51.97
N ASP A 536 30.97 25.24 50.79
CA ASP A 536 32.36 24.95 50.39
C ASP A 536 33.22 26.22 50.23
N GLU A 537 32.59 27.38 50.00
CA GLU A 537 33.25 28.68 49.81
C GLU A 537 33.44 29.47 51.12
N ARG A 538 32.58 29.26 52.13
CA ARG A 538 32.53 30.12 53.32
C ARG A 538 32.63 29.41 54.66
N GLN A 539 32.37 28.11 54.77
CA GLN A 539 32.33 27.45 56.08
C GLN A 539 33.71 26.96 56.54
N VAL A 540 34.00 27.19 57.82
CA VAL A 540 35.19 26.70 58.52
C VAL A 540 34.76 26.05 59.83
N TYR A 541 35.13 24.77 60.02
CA TYR A 541 34.85 24.04 61.26
C TYR A 541 36.06 24.07 62.20
N LEU A 542 35.83 24.42 63.45
CA LEU A 542 36.80 24.39 64.56
C LEU A 542 36.16 23.82 65.82
N GLY A 543 36.97 23.59 66.87
CA GLY A 543 36.45 23.10 68.13
C GLY A 543 35.52 24.12 68.78
N LEU A 544 34.48 23.62 69.46
CA LEU A 544 33.46 24.44 70.13
C LEU A 544 34.06 25.57 70.99
N GLN A 545 35.04 25.25 71.83
CA GLN A 545 35.70 26.22 72.72
C GLN A 545 36.49 27.30 71.97
N GLN A 546 37.14 26.93 70.86
CA GLN A 546 37.90 27.87 70.03
C GLN A 546 36.96 28.84 69.30
N ALA A 547 35.81 28.34 68.82
CA ALA A 547 34.79 29.19 68.20
C ALA A 547 34.15 30.17 69.20
N GLN A 548 33.84 29.70 70.42
CA GLN A 548 33.36 30.55 71.51
C GLN A 548 34.32 31.69 71.82
N THR A 549 35.62 31.38 71.90
CA THR A 549 36.66 32.38 72.11
C THR A 549 36.68 33.37 70.95
N LEU A 550 36.88 32.88 69.73
CA LEU A 550 36.98 33.71 68.52
C LEU A 550 35.78 34.65 68.30
N LEU A 551 34.56 34.19 68.59
CA LEU A 551 33.32 34.97 68.43
C LEU A 551 33.00 35.86 69.64
N GLY A 552 33.80 35.83 70.71
CA GLY A 552 33.57 36.62 71.92
C GLY A 552 32.38 36.14 72.76
N LEU A 553 32.10 34.84 72.73
CA LEU A 553 30.95 34.18 73.36
C LEU A 553 31.42 33.01 74.26
N PRO A 554 32.23 33.25 75.31
CA PRO A 554 32.75 32.19 76.16
C PRO A 554 31.61 31.44 76.87
N GLY A 555 31.59 30.11 76.74
CA GLY A 555 30.59 29.24 77.37
C GLY A 555 29.17 29.30 76.79
N ALA A 556 28.90 30.20 75.85
CA ALA A 556 27.58 30.31 75.22
C ALA A 556 27.43 29.32 74.05
N ILE A 557 26.21 28.86 73.81
CA ILE A 557 25.83 28.03 72.66
C ILE A 557 24.86 28.86 71.83
N THR A 558 25.22 29.20 70.59
CA THR A 558 24.36 30.02 69.72
C THR A 558 23.24 29.19 69.10
N GLU A 559 23.54 27.92 68.79
CA GLU A 559 22.64 27.02 68.08
C GLU A 559 22.70 25.59 68.67
N VAL A 560 21.58 24.89 68.70
CA VAL A 560 21.55 23.43 68.94
C VAL A 560 21.06 22.76 67.67
N ASP A 561 21.96 22.01 67.05
CA ASP A 561 21.67 21.25 65.83
C ASP A 561 21.11 19.88 66.20
N LEU A 562 20.08 19.46 65.46
CA LEU A 562 19.29 18.26 65.75
C LEU A 562 19.02 17.43 64.49
N SER A 563 18.95 16.12 64.67
CA SER A 563 18.38 15.17 63.72
C SER A 563 17.20 14.42 64.35
N VAL A 564 16.18 14.10 63.55
CA VAL A 564 14.99 13.34 63.95
C VAL A 564 14.96 11.96 63.27
N HIS A 565 14.16 11.03 63.80
CA HIS A 565 14.00 9.69 63.20
C HIS A 565 13.23 9.74 61.87
N GLU A 566 12.15 10.53 61.82
CA GLU A 566 11.39 10.76 60.59
C GLU A 566 11.60 12.19 60.07
N LEU A 567 12.25 12.31 58.91
CA LEU A 567 12.63 13.60 58.35
C LEU A 567 11.46 14.57 58.16
N PHE A 568 10.28 14.06 57.79
CA PHE A 568 9.09 14.88 57.56
C PHE A 568 8.28 15.23 58.82
N SER A 569 8.64 14.70 60.00
CA SER A 569 8.05 15.10 61.28
C SER A 569 8.79 16.27 61.95
N ALA A 570 9.90 16.73 61.34
CA ALA A 570 10.78 17.76 61.88
C ALA A 570 10.05 19.07 62.25
N GLU A 571 9.06 19.51 61.46
CA GLU A 571 8.28 20.72 61.76
C GLU A 571 7.48 20.57 63.06
N ALA A 572 6.77 19.46 63.23
CA ALA A 572 5.98 19.18 64.42
C ALA A 572 6.85 19.00 65.68
N VAL A 573 8.09 18.52 65.51
CA VAL A 573 9.08 18.46 66.59
C VAL A 573 9.62 19.85 66.90
N ALA A 574 9.93 20.68 65.90
CA ALA A 574 10.41 22.04 66.08
C ALA A 574 9.37 22.93 66.79
N GLU A 575 8.10 22.91 66.38
CA GLU A 575 7.01 23.64 67.04
C GLU A 575 6.85 23.23 68.51
N ARG A 576 7.02 21.93 68.81
CA ARG A 576 6.97 21.41 70.18
C ARG A 576 8.13 21.90 71.02
N ILE A 577 9.35 21.93 70.47
CA ILE A 577 10.54 22.47 71.14
C ILE A 577 10.37 23.98 71.38
N ALA A 578 9.91 24.72 70.38
CA ALA A 578 9.72 26.17 70.46
C ALA A 578 8.69 26.55 71.54
N SER A 579 7.54 25.88 71.56
CA SER A 579 6.49 26.12 72.56
C SER A 579 6.87 25.69 73.99
N THR A 580 7.65 24.61 74.14
CA THR A 580 8.04 24.10 75.47
C THR A 580 9.13 24.94 76.12
N PHE A 581 10.14 25.38 75.36
CA PHE A 581 11.31 26.07 75.90
C PHE A 581 11.35 27.58 75.63
N GLY A 582 10.38 28.13 74.89
CA GLY A 582 10.39 29.55 74.52
C GLY A 582 11.55 29.94 73.60
N VAL A 583 12.07 28.97 72.83
CA VAL A 583 13.19 29.12 71.91
C VAL A 583 12.69 29.21 70.47
N LYS A 584 13.53 29.70 69.55
CA LYS A 584 13.22 29.64 68.13
C LYS A 584 13.76 28.34 67.56
N ALA A 585 12.89 27.41 67.20
CA ALA A 585 13.28 26.17 66.55
C ALA A 585 12.88 26.23 65.07
N GLU A 586 13.87 26.22 64.18
CA GLU A 586 13.67 26.26 62.73
C GLU A 586 13.89 24.86 62.17
N SER A 587 12.89 24.34 61.49
CA SER A 587 12.98 23.07 60.77
C SER A 587 13.64 23.28 59.41
N TRP A 588 14.25 22.23 58.87
CA TRP A 588 14.74 22.23 57.50
C TRP A 588 13.63 22.57 56.50
N MET A 589 12.38 22.27 56.84
CA MET A 589 11.19 22.58 56.03
C MET A 589 10.92 24.08 55.94
N THR A 590 11.10 24.81 57.04
CA THR A 590 11.00 26.27 57.08
C THR A 590 12.13 26.89 56.25
N THR A 591 13.37 26.39 56.46
CA THR A 591 14.58 26.90 55.80
C THR A 591 14.61 26.59 54.29
N ASN A 592 14.11 25.42 53.88
CA ASN A 592 14.11 24.94 52.50
C ASN A 592 12.68 24.82 51.93
N SER A 593 11.83 25.80 52.23
CA SER A 593 10.44 25.85 51.76
C SER A 593 10.33 25.80 50.22
N GLN A 594 11.31 26.35 49.49
CA GLN A 594 11.39 26.24 48.02
C GLN A 594 11.58 24.80 47.54
N LEU A 595 12.44 24.03 48.20
CA LEU A 595 12.65 22.61 47.88
C LEU A 595 11.37 21.82 48.17
N LEU A 596 10.69 22.07 49.28
CA LEU A 596 9.40 21.44 49.57
C LEU A 596 8.33 21.79 48.55
N ASN A 597 8.21 23.06 48.16
CA ASN A 597 7.26 23.49 47.14
C ASN A 597 7.57 22.84 45.79
N ALA A 598 8.86 22.67 45.44
CA ALA A 598 9.28 21.95 44.25
C ALA A 598 8.96 20.45 44.34
N LEU A 599 9.23 19.79 45.47
CA LEU A 599 8.89 18.38 45.68
C LEU A 599 7.38 18.14 45.63
N ARG A 600 6.58 19.01 46.26
CA ARG A 600 5.11 18.96 46.20
C ARG A 600 4.62 19.16 44.77
N SER A 601 5.09 20.19 44.08
CA SER A 601 4.76 20.46 42.67
C SER A 601 5.13 19.27 41.76
N GLN A 602 6.34 18.72 41.95
CA GLN A 602 6.81 17.55 41.21
C GLN A 602 5.93 16.32 41.46
N SER A 603 5.53 16.08 42.72
CA SER A 603 4.65 14.96 43.06
C SER A 603 3.28 15.12 42.41
N LEU A 604 2.74 16.35 42.39
CA LEU A 604 1.46 16.68 41.75
C LEU A 604 1.52 16.49 40.23
N SER A 605 2.56 17.02 39.57
CA SER A 605 2.80 16.81 38.14
C SER A 605 2.96 15.33 37.79
N THR A 606 3.70 14.57 38.61
CA THR A 606 3.90 13.14 38.39
C THR A 606 2.58 12.37 38.52
N ASN A 607 1.74 12.72 39.50
CA ASN A 607 0.42 12.12 39.64
C ASN A 607 -0.51 12.46 38.46
N ILE A 608 -0.47 13.69 37.94
CA ILE A 608 -1.23 14.08 36.74
C ILE A 608 -0.76 13.28 35.52
N ILE A 609 0.55 13.14 35.29
CA ILE A 609 1.10 12.34 34.19
C ILE A 609 0.65 10.88 34.30
N ARG A 610 0.72 10.28 35.50
CA ARG A 610 0.23 8.91 35.72
C ARG A 610 -1.25 8.78 35.40
N LEU A 611 -2.08 9.72 35.83
CA LEU A 611 -3.51 9.74 35.53
C LEU A 611 -3.78 9.87 34.03
N SER A 612 -3.12 10.79 33.34
CA SER A 612 -3.28 11.00 31.90
C SER A 612 -2.83 9.80 31.07
N VAL A 613 -1.71 9.16 31.43
CA VAL A 613 -1.24 7.94 30.76
C VAL A 613 -2.22 6.78 31.03
N ALA A 614 -2.67 6.60 32.27
CA ALA A 614 -3.64 5.57 32.61
C ALA A 614 -4.97 5.78 31.85
N LEU A 615 -5.46 7.01 31.77
CA LEU A 615 -6.68 7.36 31.02
C LEU A 615 -6.50 7.14 29.51
N SER A 616 -5.36 7.50 28.93
CA SER A 616 -5.06 7.28 27.52
C SER A 616 -5.04 5.79 27.17
N VAL A 617 -4.39 4.96 28.00
CA VAL A 617 -4.40 3.50 27.87
C VAL A 617 -5.81 2.96 28.00
N ALA A 618 -6.57 3.42 29.00
CA ALA A 618 -7.96 3.03 29.20
C ALA A 618 -8.83 3.34 27.97
N LEU A 619 -8.78 4.56 27.45
CA LEU A 619 -9.52 4.95 26.24
C LEU A 619 -9.09 4.14 25.01
N GLY A 620 -7.80 3.81 24.89
CA GLY A 620 -7.30 2.92 23.85
C GLY A 620 -7.90 1.52 23.94
N ILE A 621 -7.90 0.92 25.14
CA ILE A 621 -8.53 -0.39 25.40
C ILE A 621 -10.02 -0.33 25.08
N ALA A 622 -10.73 0.67 25.61
CA ALA A 622 -12.16 0.86 25.42
C ALA A 622 -12.52 0.92 23.92
N SER A 623 -11.77 1.72 23.16
CA SER A 623 -11.99 1.91 21.73
C SER A 623 -11.83 0.60 20.95
N VAL A 624 -10.79 -0.18 21.24
CA VAL A 624 -10.59 -1.47 20.54
C VAL A 624 -11.59 -2.53 20.99
N LEU A 625 -11.93 -2.59 22.28
CA LEU A 625 -12.96 -3.49 22.79
C LEU A 625 -14.34 -3.16 22.21
N ALA A 626 -14.69 -1.88 22.06
CA ALA A 626 -15.94 -1.46 21.41
C ALA A 626 -16.01 -1.97 19.96
N VAL A 627 -14.93 -1.82 19.19
CA VAL A 627 -14.84 -2.38 17.82
C VAL A 627 -14.97 -3.89 17.85
N SER A 628 -14.30 -4.58 18.79
CA SER A 628 -14.41 -6.04 18.95
C SER A 628 -15.85 -6.49 19.25
N VAL A 629 -16.59 -5.73 20.07
CA VAL A 629 -18.00 -6.00 20.37
C VAL A 629 -18.86 -5.84 19.12
N VAL A 630 -18.68 -4.74 18.37
CA VAL A 630 -19.41 -4.48 17.12
C VAL A 630 -19.17 -5.59 16.10
N GLN A 631 -17.90 -6.02 15.92
CA GLN A 631 -17.54 -7.10 14.99
C GLN A 631 -18.14 -8.46 15.39
N ARG A 632 -18.32 -8.72 16.69
CA ARG A 632 -18.86 -9.98 17.23
C ARG A 632 -20.38 -9.94 17.49
N THR A 633 -21.09 -8.89 17.07
CA THR A 633 -22.53 -8.69 17.38
C THR A 633 -23.41 -9.88 16.99
N ARG A 634 -23.13 -10.54 15.85
CA ARG A 634 -23.90 -11.70 15.39
C ARG A 634 -23.71 -12.93 16.28
N GLU A 635 -22.48 -13.18 16.74
CA GLU A 635 -22.15 -14.26 17.66
C GLU A 635 -22.79 -14.02 19.04
N ILE A 636 -22.74 -12.76 19.50
CA ILE A 636 -23.42 -12.31 20.72
C ILE A 636 -24.93 -12.56 20.61
N GLY A 637 -25.52 -12.29 19.44
CA GLY A 637 -26.94 -12.55 19.16
C GLY A 637 -27.33 -14.03 19.25
N ILE A 638 -26.51 -14.94 18.71
CA ILE A 638 -26.75 -16.39 18.78
C ILE A 638 -26.65 -16.90 20.21
N LEU A 639 -25.60 -16.50 20.94
CA LEU A 639 -25.41 -16.88 22.34
C LEU A 639 -26.53 -16.34 23.25
N ARG A 640 -27.03 -15.12 22.98
CA ARG A 640 -28.21 -14.57 23.69
C ARG A 640 -29.48 -15.36 23.38
N ALA A 641 -29.66 -15.84 22.15
CA ALA A 641 -30.78 -16.71 21.80
C ALA A 641 -30.71 -18.08 22.47
N MET A 642 -29.50 -18.61 22.76
CA MET A 642 -29.29 -19.83 23.56
C MET A 642 -29.42 -19.61 25.09
N GLY A 643 -29.83 -18.42 25.55
CA GLY A 643 -30.09 -18.14 26.97
C GLY A 643 -28.95 -17.46 27.73
N ALA A 644 -27.91 -16.95 27.05
CA ALA A 644 -26.88 -16.16 27.72
C ALA A 644 -27.43 -14.79 28.19
N THR A 645 -27.32 -14.50 29.49
CA THR A 645 -27.74 -13.23 30.08
C THR A 645 -26.77 -12.08 29.74
N ARG A 646 -27.27 -10.83 29.75
CA ARG A 646 -26.45 -9.61 29.50
C ARG A 646 -25.24 -9.56 30.45
N TRP A 647 -25.42 -9.97 31.70
CA TRP A 647 -24.35 -10.07 32.68
C TRP A 647 -23.29 -11.09 32.31
N ARG A 648 -23.66 -12.33 31.91
CA ARG A 648 -22.69 -13.34 31.45
C ARG A 648 -21.87 -12.85 30.26
N MET A 649 -22.50 -12.14 29.33
CA MET A 649 -21.78 -11.54 28.18
C MET A 649 -20.82 -10.44 28.62
N MET A 650 -21.24 -9.55 29.51
CA MET A 650 -20.39 -8.49 30.04
C MET A 650 -19.20 -9.05 30.82
N THR A 651 -19.40 -10.12 31.60
CA THR A 651 -18.32 -10.81 32.34
C THR A 651 -17.25 -11.38 31.39
N VAL A 652 -17.62 -11.94 30.24
CA VAL A 652 -16.64 -12.46 29.27
C VAL A 652 -15.74 -11.35 28.75
N PHE A 653 -16.30 -10.20 28.36
CA PHE A 653 -15.51 -9.05 27.91
C PHE A 653 -14.69 -8.42 29.03
N LEU A 654 -15.22 -8.40 30.26
CA LEU A 654 -14.53 -7.88 31.44
C LEU A 654 -13.35 -8.77 31.84
N ILE A 655 -13.48 -10.10 31.75
CA ILE A 655 -12.37 -11.04 31.92
C ILE A 655 -11.35 -10.87 30.78
N GLN A 656 -11.80 -10.71 29.53
CA GLN A 656 -10.90 -10.51 28.40
C GLN A 656 -10.06 -9.22 28.56
N GLY A 657 -10.69 -8.11 28.93
CA GLY A 657 -10.01 -6.84 29.22
C GLY A 657 -9.06 -6.94 30.42
N GLY A 658 -9.49 -7.64 31.49
CA GLY A 658 -8.65 -7.89 32.67
C GLY A 658 -7.42 -8.74 32.36
N VAL A 659 -7.57 -9.82 31.59
CA VAL A 659 -6.45 -10.69 31.17
C VAL A 659 -5.48 -9.93 30.26
N LEU A 660 -5.98 -9.15 29.29
CA LEU A 660 -5.13 -8.31 28.45
C LEU A 660 -4.42 -7.22 29.26
N GLY A 661 -5.10 -6.63 30.24
CA GLY A 661 -4.55 -5.69 31.21
C GLY A 661 -3.42 -6.29 32.04
N LEU A 662 -3.61 -7.49 32.57
CA LEU A 662 -2.62 -8.18 33.38
C LEU A 662 -1.39 -8.58 32.56
N ILE A 663 -1.58 -9.19 31.38
CA ILE A 663 -0.45 -9.61 30.53
C ILE A 663 0.28 -8.37 30.00
N GLY A 664 -0.45 -7.39 29.49
CA GLY A 664 0.13 -6.15 28.97
C GLY A 664 0.91 -5.38 30.04
N SER A 665 0.37 -5.26 31.25
CA SER A 665 1.05 -4.59 32.36
C SER A 665 2.23 -5.38 32.92
N SER A 666 2.18 -6.72 32.89
CA SER A 666 3.33 -7.56 33.26
C SER A 666 4.50 -7.32 32.30
N VAL A 667 4.22 -7.37 30.98
CA VAL A 667 5.24 -7.12 29.94
C VAL A 667 5.76 -5.69 30.06
N GLY A 668 4.88 -4.71 30.20
CA GLY A 668 5.29 -3.32 30.35
C GLY A 668 6.08 -3.04 31.61
N ALA A 669 5.74 -3.66 32.74
CA ALA A 669 6.53 -3.54 33.97
C ALA A 669 7.94 -4.11 33.79
N LEU A 670 8.08 -5.27 33.14
CA LEU A 670 9.40 -5.84 32.81
C LEU A 670 10.21 -4.90 31.91
N VAL A 671 9.58 -4.31 30.89
CA VAL A 671 10.23 -3.33 30.01
C VAL A 671 10.61 -2.06 30.78
N GLY A 672 9.74 -1.56 31.66
CA GLY A 672 10.00 -0.40 32.51
C GLY A 672 11.18 -0.62 33.46
N VAL A 673 11.25 -1.80 34.11
CA VAL A 673 12.41 -2.20 34.90
C VAL A 673 13.65 -2.34 34.02
N GLY A 674 13.52 -2.88 32.81
CA GLY A 674 14.59 -2.90 31.81
C GLY A 674 15.15 -1.51 31.51
N PHE A 675 14.28 -0.50 31.32
CA PHE A 675 14.70 0.88 31.15
C PHE A 675 15.41 1.44 32.39
N VAL A 676 14.95 1.09 33.59
CA VAL A 676 15.65 1.46 34.84
C VAL A 676 17.07 0.86 34.87
N GLN A 677 17.22 -0.41 34.49
CA GLN A 677 18.54 -1.06 34.44
C GLN A 677 19.45 -0.43 33.38
N ILE A 678 18.91 -0.14 32.18
CA ILE A 678 19.64 0.58 31.13
C ILE A 678 20.10 1.95 31.63
N PHE A 679 19.22 2.69 32.32
CA PHE A 679 19.58 3.98 32.91
C PHE A 679 20.66 3.82 33.99
N ASN A 680 20.59 2.79 34.84
CA ASN A 680 21.61 2.56 35.87
C ASN A 680 22.99 2.20 35.27
N VAL A 681 23.02 1.48 34.14
CA VAL A 681 24.26 1.07 33.47
C VAL A 681 24.89 2.20 32.67
N TYR A 682 24.09 2.90 31.85
CA TYR A 682 24.56 3.91 30.89
C TYR A 682 24.38 5.36 31.35
N GLY A 683 23.54 5.59 32.35
CA GLY A 683 23.33 6.91 32.92
C GLY A 683 24.57 7.38 33.70
N PRO A 684 24.57 8.65 34.14
CA PRO A 684 25.74 9.29 34.73
C PRO A 684 26.28 8.66 36.04
N ARG A 685 25.75 7.51 36.51
CA ARG A 685 26.05 6.84 37.80
C ARG A 685 25.94 7.74 39.03
N LEU A 686 25.49 8.99 38.85
CA LEU A 686 25.33 9.99 39.90
C LEU A 686 24.21 9.61 40.87
N PHE A 687 23.24 8.79 40.47
CA PHE A 687 22.17 8.32 41.35
C PHE A 687 21.60 6.97 40.85
N PRO A 688 21.80 5.86 41.58
CA PRO A 688 21.20 4.59 41.22
C PRO A 688 19.69 4.64 41.45
N ILE A 689 18.92 4.30 40.43
CA ILE A 689 17.46 4.19 40.52
C ILE A 689 17.12 2.82 41.09
N GLY A 690 16.62 2.81 42.33
CA GLY A 690 16.01 1.64 42.93
C GLY A 690 14.56 1.50 42.48
N VAL A 691 14.16 0.29 42.07
CA VAL A 691 12.75 -0.02 41.86
C VAL A 691 12.17 -0.46 43.19
N SER A 692 11.21 0.29 43.72
CA SER A 692 10.50 -0.14 44.93
C SER A 692 9.71 -1.42 44.65
N ASN A 693 9.80 -2.41 45.55
CA ASN A 693 9.10 -3.69 45.44
C ASN A 693 7.58 -3.53 45.29
N TRP A 694 7.03 -2.41 45.79
CA TRP A 694 5.60 -2.13 45.73
C TRP A 694 5.16 -1.42 44.44
N LEU A 695 6.11 -0.82 43.70
CA LEU A 695 5.80 -0.03 42.51
C LEU A 695 5.20 -0.88 41.39
N VAL A 696 5.78 -2.05 41.14
CA VAL A 696 5.37 -2.97 40.07
C VAL A 696 3.95 -3.52 40.34
N PRO A 697 3.64 -4.06 41.54
CA PRO A 697 2.28 -4.47 41.89
C PRO A 697 1.25 -3.34 41.75
N GLN A 698 1.58 -2.13 42.20
CA GLN A 698 0.66 -0.99 42.08
C GLN A 698 0.39 -0.61 40.62
N ALA A 699 1.44 -0.56 39.78
CA ALA A 699 1.29 -0.25 38.37
C ALA A 699 0.46 -1.32 37.63
N MET A 700 0.68 -2.60 37.95
CA MET A 700 -0.10 -3.71 37.41
C MET A 700 -1.56 -3.64 37.85
N LEU A 701 -1.82 -3.34 39.12
CA LEU A 701 -3.18 -3.22 39.67
C LEU A 701 -3.93 -2.04 39.00
N VAL A 702 -3.30 -0.87 38.88
CA VAL A 702 -3.89 0.30 38.21
C VAL A 702 -4.20 0.02 36.75
N ALA A 703 -3.27 -0.61 36.01
CA ALA A 703 -3.48 -0.95 34.61
C ALA A 703 -4.57 -2.02 34.41
N THR A 704 -4.64 -3.00 35.31
CA THR A 704 -5.67 -4.06 35.26
C THR A 704 -7.04 -3.50 35.61
N LEU A 705 -7.14 -2.65 36.64
CA LEU A 705 -8.38 -1.94 36.98
C LEU A 705 -8.83 -1.03 35.84
N ALA A 706 -7.91 -0.29 35.21
CA ALA A 706 -8.24 0.55 34.06
C ALA A 706 -8.83 -0.27 32.91
N GLY A 707 -8.25 -1.44 32.59
CA GLY A 707 -8.78 -2.35 31.58
C GLY A 707 -10.15 -2.95 31.92
N VAL A 708 -10.41 -3.20 33.21
CA VAL A 708 -11.71 -3.70 33.69
C VAL A 708 -12.77 -2.59 33.68
N LEU A 709 -12.43 -1.38 34.10
CA LEU A 709 -13.32 -0.22 34.15
C LEU A 709 -13.82 0.17 32.76
N THR A 710 -12.99 0.02 31.73
CA THR A 710 -13.35 0.33 30.34
C THR A 710 -14.34 -0.65 29.71
N CYS A 711 -14.58 -1.81 30.33
CA CYS A 711 -15.55 -2.80 29.86
C CYS A 711 -16.97 -2.57 30.38
N ARG A 712 -17.14 -1.68 31.36
CA ARG A 712 -18.42 -1.37 32.01
C ARG A 712 -19.07 -0.16 31.35
#